data_AF-A0A1G8UB62-F1
#
_entry.id   AF-A0A1G8UB62-F1
#
_cell.length_a   1.000
_cell.length_b   1.000
_cell.length_c   1.000
_cell.angle_alpha   90.00
_cell.angle_beta   90.00
_cell.angle_gamma   90.00
#
_symmetry.space_group_name_H-M   'P 1'
#
loop_
_entity.id
_entity.type
_entity.pdbx_description
1 polymer ?
#
loop_
_entity_poly.entity_id
_entity_poly.type
_entity_poly.pdbx_seq_one_letter_code
_entity_poly.pdbx_strand_id
1 'polypeptide(L)'
;MKRFEPRPGFVVQAYRFALDPNAAQEAALRSHCGAARAAYNWAVAWVTASWWQRAAEQSYGVCEAGLTPWRPWSLPALRKAFNQVKHTDPRFAGWWTDNSKEAYNTGLANAAAAFDSYRASKQGKRRGKRVGMPRFKAKRKARMACRFTTGTIRVDADGRHVTLPRLGTIRVHERTDGLRDRIAAGTARILSATVRHERGRWHVSFQVEVAREITRAARPDVAVGVDLGVKALAVMADTTGRIRTVPNPQHHERARKRLRRASRIVSRRQGPDRRTGQAPSRRWEKANAARNTLHHRVTNLRADALHKLTTTITREYGTVVVENLNVAGMLTNRRLARRIADAGFGEIRRRLAYKTAWAGGTLVVADRWYPSSKTCSGCGAVKAKLPLHARTPPHRPSRHECGAGRWRNPAAAAAGGSERPSSGHRRATRAMVTPSRTFWAEMPGMLRAIKPLSNGRLIVMSHPKARAGRPPASQCPAPPELILAAALRMFADKGYEGASVAALNRKLGVSHNLVHQRFGSKEMLWYATVDWAFGDLAARLLPELDDVEGGPLEQMRRIIRRFVIVHAERPEVLRLITVEGIADSPRLDHLYEHHVAPLLAALTAPLQRLIDEGVIAPIPVRTLHFLVAHGAAAPFSMPALARRIGPGDPASAEAVAEHADVVADLILSGLRSRTEAAHRA
;
A
#
# COMPACT_ATOMS: atom_id res chain seq x y z
N MET A 1 17.61 -9.23 -18.27
CA MET A 1 17.76 -10.69 -18.06
C MET A 1 16.41 -11.33 -18.31
N LYS A 2 16.30 -12.24 -19.29
CA LYS A 2 15.10 -13.07 -19.48
C LYS A 2 14.84 -13.83 -18.17
N ARG A 3 13.57 -13.89 -17.74
CA ARG A 3 13.18 -14.63 -16.53
C ARG A 3 13.38 -16.12 -16.83
N PHE A 4 13.98 -16.88 -15.92
CA PHE A 4 14.14 -18.33 -16.12
C PHE A 4 12.74 -18.98 -16.19
N GLU A 5 12.48 -19.72 -17.26
CA GLU A 5 11.25 -20.47 -17.48
C GLU A 5 11.53 -21.95 -17.25
N PRO A 6 10.80 -22.61 -16.33
CA PRO A 6 10.94 -24.05 -16.13
C PRO A 6 10.48 -24.83 -17.36
N ARG A 7 11.03 -26.03 -17.56
CA ARG A 7 10.53 -26.99 -18.55
C ARG A 7 9.03 -27.28 -18.35
N PRO A 8 8.26 -27.59 -19.41
CA PRO A 8 6.87 -28.04 -19.27
C PRO A 8 6.76 -29.21 -18.29
N GLY A 9 5.80 -29.14 -17.35
CA GLY A 9 5.65 -30.14 -16.27
C GLY A 9 6.63 -30.00 -15.10
N PHE A 10 7.54 -29.02 -15.15
CA PHE A 10 8.46 -28.71 -14.06
C PHE A 10 8.07 -27.44 -13.33
N VAL A 11 8.41 -27.40 -12.04
CA VAL A 11 8.29 -26.19 -11.21
C VAL A 11 9.61 -25.89 -10.53
N VAL A 12 9.87 -24.61 -10.30
CA VAL A 12 11.05 -24.18 -9.54
C VAL A 12 10.69 -24.06 -8.07
N GLN A 13 11.37 -24.85 -7.24
CA GLN A 13 11.17 -24.87 -5.80
C GLN A 13 12.49 -24.74 -5.04
N ALA A 14 12.39 -24.31 -3.78
CA ALA A 14 13.54 -24.20 -2.90
C ALA A 14 13.59 -25.40 -1.95
N TYR A 15 14.68 -26.17 -2.00
CA TYR A 15 15.03 -27.15 -0.97
C TYR A 15 16.00 -26.49 -0.01
N ARG A 16 15.71 -26.57 1.29
CA ARG A 16 16.52 -25.90 2.30
C ARG A 16 16.92 -26.89 3.38
N PHE A 17 18.21 -26.91 3.67
CA PHE A 17 18.83 -27.76 4.69
C PHE A 17 19.67 -26.90 5.62
N ALA A 18 19.68 -27.23 6.91
CA ALA A 18 20.58 -26.63 7.89
C ALA A 18 21.95 -27.31 7.78
N LEU A 19 22.99 -26.52 7.56
CA LEU A 19 24.37 -26.98 7.49
C LEU A 19 24.90 -27.23 8.91
N ASP A 20 25.79 -28.21 9.02
CA ASP A 20 26.55 -28.59 10.21
C ASP A 20 28.06 -28.45 9.92
N PRO A 21 28.56 -27.22 9.72
CA PRO A 21 29.94 -26.99 9.32
C PRO A 21 30.91 -27.21 10.47
N ASN A 22 32.10 -27.74 10.17
CA ASN A 22 33.23 -27.71 11.11
C ASN A 22 33.80 -26.27 11.23
N ALA A 23 34.79 -26.07 12.12
CA ALA A 23 35.36 -24.75 12.38
C ALA A 23 35.97 -24.08 11.12
N ALA A 24 36.67 -24.85 10.28
CA ALA A 24 37.26 -24.35 9.03
C ALA A 24 36.17 -23.96 8.01
N GLN A 25 35.14 -24.79 7.86
CA GLN A 25 34.00 -24.52 6.98
C GLN A 25 33.18 -23.31 7.46
N GLU A 26 33.00 -23.16 8.77
CA GLU A 26 32.36 -21.99 9.38
C GLU A 26 33.13 -20.71 9.04
N ALA A 27 34.46 -20.73 9.16
CA ALA A 27 35.32 -19.61 8.77
C ALA A 27 35.21 -19.31 7.26
N ALA A 28 35.22 -20.34 6.42
CA ALA A 28 35.07 -20.21 4.96
C ALA A 28 33.71 -19.62 4.57
N LEU A 29 32.60 -20.08 5.18
CA LEU A 29 31.25 -19.54 4.96
C LEU A 29 31.17 -18.05 5.33
N ARG A 30 31.78 -17.67 6.46
CA ARG A 30 31.88 -16.26 6.87
C ARG A 30 32.71 -15.44 5.89
N SER A 31 33.84 -15.98 5.43
CA SER A 31 34.70 -15.37 4.43
C SER A 31 33.93 -15.09 3.14
N HIS A 32 33.23 -16.09 2.59
CA HIS A 32 32.45 -15.94 1.36
C HIS A 32 31.34 -14.88 1.48
N CYS A 33 30.63 -14.86 2.62
CA CYS A 33 29.64 -13.81 2.88
C CYS A 33 30.28 -12.42 3.05
N GLY A 34 31.49 -12.38 3.60
CA GLY A 34 32.34 -11.19 3.67
C GLY A 34 32.69 -10.68 2.28
N ALA A 35 33.13 -11.56 1.38
CA ALA A 35 33.50 -11.24 0.01
C ALA A 35 32.32 -10.64 -0.76
N ALA A 36 31.14 -11.23 -0.63
CA ALA A 36 29.90 -10.68 -1.19
C ALA A 36 29.58 -9.27 -0.67
N ARG A 37 29.80 -9.01 0.63
CA ARG A 37 29.60 -7.68 1.21
C ARG A 37 30.65 -6.68 0.71
N ALA A 38 31.91 -7.09 0.61
CA ALA A 38 33.00 -6.24 0.16
C ALA A 38 32.83 -5.84 -1.31
N ALA A 39 32.52 -6.80 -2.20
CA ALA A 39 32.20 -6.52 -3.60
C ALA A 39 30.98 -5.60 -3.75
N TYR A 40 29.93 -5.79 -2.94
CA TYR A 40 28.78 -4.87 -2.93
C TYR A 40 29.21 -3.44 -2.54
N ASN A 41 29.99 -3.28 -1.47
CA ASN A 41 30.44 -1.95 -1.03
C ASN A 41 31.36 -1.30 -2.06
N TRP A 42 32.26 -2.08 -2.66
CA TRP A 42 33.10 -1.63 -3.77
C TRP A 42 32.26 -1.14 -4.94
N ALA A 43 31.24 -1.89 -5.36
CA ALA A 43 30.37 -1.50 -6.47
C ALA A 43 29.58 -0.21 -6.17
N VAL A 44 29.06 -0.07 -4.95
CA VAL A 44 28.40 1.17 -4.53
C VAL A 44 29.38 2.33 -4.60
N ALA A 45 30.58 2.18 -4.03
CA ALA A 45 31.61 3.23 -4.04
C ALA A 45 32.04 3.60 -5.47
N TRP A 46 32.26 2.59 -6.33
CA TRP A 46 32.72 2.79 -7.70
C TRP A 46 31.70 3.56 -8.53
N VAL A 47 30.40 3.25 -8.40
CA VAL A 47 29.32 3.97 -9.08
C VAL A 47 29.21 5.40 -8.52
N THR A 48 29.09 5.54 -7.19
CA THR A 48 28.88 6.86 -6.56
C THR A 48 30.07 7.79 -6.69
N ALA A 49 31.30 7.28 -6.89
CA ALA A 49 32.47 8.09 -7.16
C ALA A 49 32.29 8.98 -8.40
N SER A 50 31.73 8.43 -9.50
CA SER A 50 31.41 9.27 -10.67
C SER A 50 30.36 10.31 -10.39
N TRP A 51 29.44 10.05 -9.44
CA TRP A 51 28.37 11.00 -9.11
C TRP A 51 28.92 12.16 -8.29
N TRP A 52 29.78 11.87 -7.31
CA TRP A 52 30.44 12.89 -6.50
C TRP A 52 31.44 13.71 -7.31
N GLN A 53 32.20 13.06 -8.18
CA GLN A 53 33.15 13.74 -9.06
C GLN A 53 32.42 14.76 -9.94
N ARG A 54 31.32 14.36 -10.59
CA ARG A 54 30.50 15.26 -11.41
C ARG A 54 29.91 16.41 -10.59
N ALA A 55 29.42 16.14 -9.38
CA ALA A 55 28.88 17.18 -8.50
C ALA A 55 29.97 18.19 -8.08
N ALA A 56 31.21 17.73 -7.86
CA ALA A 56 32.34 18.59 -7.57
C ALA A 56 32.75 19.42 -8.80
N GLU A 57 32.89 18.80 -9.97
CA GLU A 57 33.20 19.49 -11.23
C GLU A 57 32.17 20.58 -11.56
N GLN A 58 30.88 20.30 -11.36
CA GLN A 58 29.82 21.30 -11.50
C GLN A 58 29.98 22.47 -10.52
N SER A 59 30.44 22.20 -9.29
CA SER A 59 30.63 23.26 -8.27
C SER A 59 31.75 24.24 -8.60
N TYR A 60 32.70 23.87 -9.47
CA TYR A 60 33.78 24.74 -9.92
C TYR A 60 33.62 25.16 -11.39
N GLY A 61 32.39 25.05 -11.95
CA GLY A 61 32.03 25.64 -13.24
C GLY A 61 32.31 24.78 -14.48
N VAL A 62 32.62 23.49 -14.34
CA VAL A 62 32.79 22.60 -15.50
C VAL A 62 31.44 22.40 -16.20
N CYS A 63 31.39 22.70 -17.50
CA CYS A 63 30.20 22.52 -18.32
C CYS A 63 29.88 21.02 -18.54
N GLU A 64 28.62 20.69 -18.87
CA GLU A 64 28.15 19.31 -18.99
C GLU A 64 29.01 18.44 -19.93
N ALA A 65 29.55 19.02 -21.01
CA ALA A 65 30.41 18.33 -21.97
C ALA A 65 31.79 17.94 -21.39
N GLY A 66 32.29 18.68 -20.39
CA GLY A 66 33.55 18.43 -19.71
C GLY A 66 33.44 17.55 -18.46
N LEU A 67 32.23 17.15 -18.06
CA LEU A 67 32.02 16.36 -16.83
C LEU A 67 32.48 14.91 -16.99
N THR A 68 32.97 14.35 -15.89
CA THR A 68 33.31 12.94 -15.76
C THR A 68 32.14 12.06 -16.24
N PRO A 69 32.37 11.08 -17.14
CA PRO A 69 31.32 10.19 -17.60
C PRO A 69 30.67 9.37 -16.48
N TRP A 70 29.36 9.16 -16.59
CA TRP A 70 28.63 8.31 -15.65
C TRP A 70 29.15 6.87 -15.69
N ARG A 71 29.41 6.30 -14.51
CA ARG A 71 29.74 4.88 -14.40
C ARG A 71 28.48 4.01 -14.41
N PRO A 72 28.34 3.05 -15.34
CA PRO A 72 27.14 2.21 -15.44
C PRO A 72 27.09 1.16 -14.33
N TRP A 73 25.93 0.95 -13.72
CA TRP A 73 25.76 -0.02 -12.61
C TRP A 73 25.13 -1.36 -13.05
N SER A 74 25.05 -1.64 -14.35
CA SER A 74 24.55 -2.94 -14.82
C SER A 74 25.48 -4.07 -14.33
N LEU A 75 24.93 -5.25 -14.05
CA LEU A 75 25.76 -6.38 -13.59
C LEU A 75 26.93 -6.71 -14.55
N PRO A 76 26.76 -6.72 -15.88
CA PRO A 76 27.88 -6.91 -16.80
C PRO A 76 28.96 -5.83 -16.66
N ALA A 77 28.58 -4.55 -16.55
CA ALA A 77 29.53 -3.46 -16.40
C ALA A 77 30.30 -3.54 -15.08
N LEU A 78 29.60 -3.81 -13.97
CA LEU A 78 30.23 -3.99 -12.66
C LEU A 78 31.20 -5.18 -12.66
N ARG A 79 30.89 -6.27 -13.35
CA ARG A 79 31.81 -7.42 -13.50
C ARG A 79 33.05 -7.02 -14.31
N LYS A 80 32.87 -6.30 -15.42
CA LYS A 80 33.99 -5.83 -16.26
C LYS A 80 34.94 -4.95 -15.45
N ALA A 81 34.40 -3.95 -14.75
CA ALA A 81 35.19 -3.06 -13.90
C ALA A 81 35.84 -3.79 -12.71
N PHE A 82 35.12 -4.70 -12.04
CA PHE A 82 35.67 -5.46 -10.91
C PHE A 82 36.82 -6.38 -11.34
N ASN A 83 36.73 -6.98 -12.53
CA ASN A 83 37.77 -7.85 -13.07
C ASN A 83 39.11 -7.13 -13.28
N GLN A 84 39.11 -5.83 -13.55
CA GLN A 84 40.32 -5.03 -13.72
C GLN A 84 41.04 -4.77 -12.39
N VAL A 85 40.33 -4.78 -11.27
CA VAL A 85 40.88 -4.37 -9.96
C VAL A 85 41.00 -5.50 -8.96
N LYS A 86 40.40 -6.67 -9.20
CA LYS A 86 40.34 -7.77 -8.21
C LYS A 86 41.71 -8.30 -7.74
N HIS A 87 42.76 -8.13 -8.55
CA HIS A 87 44.13 -8.53 -8.23
C HIS A 87 45.02 -7.40 -7.71
N THR A 88 44.60 -6.13 -7.89
CA THR A 88 45.40 -4.95 -7.56
C THR A 88 44.84 -4.17 -6.38
N ASP A 89 43.52 -4.19 -6.18
CA ASP A 89 42.87 -3.54 -5.05
C ASP A 89 43.24 -4.26 -3.75
N PRO A 90 43.85 -3.57 -2.76
CA PRO A 90 44.30 -4.19 -1.50
C PRO A 90 43.18 -4.89 -0.72
N ARG A 91 41.91 -4.54 -0.96
CA ARG A 91 40.76 -5.20 -0.33
C ARG A 91 40.51 -6.61 -0.85
N PHE A 92 41.04 -6.95 -2.03
CA PHE A 92 40.74 -8.18 -2.76
C PHE A 92 41.97 -8.98 -3.18
N ALA A 93 43.11 -8.33 -3.46
CA ALA A 93 44.29 -8.97 -4.04
C ALA A 93 44.73 -10.24 -3.29
N GLY A 94 44.82 -10.18 -1.96
CA GLY A 94 45.17 -11.32 -1.10
C GLY A 94 44.00 -12.20 -0.63
N TRP A 95 42.77 -11.97 -1.12
CA TRP A 95 41.56 -12.63 -0.61
C TRP A 95 40.68 -13.22 -1.72
N TRP A 96 40.86 -12.77 -2.96
CA TRP A 96 40.05 -13.17 -4.12
C TRP A 96 40.06 -14.69 -4.34
N THR A 97 41.23 -15.31 -4.23
CA THR A 97 41.43 -16.74 -4.44
C THR A 97 40.85 -17.60 -3.32
N ASP A 98 40.74 -17.07 -2.11
CA ASP A 98 40.20 -17.80 -0.95
C ASP A 98 38.70 -18.11 -1.06
N ASN A 99 37.99 -17.36 -1.90
CA ASN A 99 36.55 -17.48 -2.05
C ASN A 99 36.17 -17.83 -3.49
N SER A 100 35.01 -18.47 -3.66
CA SER A 100 34.44 -18.63 -5.00
C SER A 100 34.17 -17.27 -5.64
N LYS A 101 34.44 -17.15 -6.95
CA LYS A 101 34.06 -15.99 -7.78
C LYS A 101 32.57 -15.61 -7.61
N GLU A 102 31.73 -16.61 -7.32
CA GLU A 102 30.29 -16.42 -7.12
C GLU A 102 29.95 -15.61 -5.85
N ALA A 103 30.82 -15.62 -4.84
CA ALA A 103 30.66 -14.79 -3.65
C ALA A 103 30.72 -13.29 -4.02
N TYR A 104 31.76 -12.88 -4.76
CA TYR A 104 31.90 -11.50 -5.23
C TYR A 104 30.80 -11.12 -6.22
N ASN A 105 30.51 -12.02 -7.16
CA ASN A 105 29.41 -11.85 -8.12
C ASN A 105 28.06 -11.63 -7.42
N THR A 106 27.79 -12.34 -6.31
CA THR A 106 26.60 -12.09 -5.48
C THR A 106 26.57 -10.65 -4.96
N GLY A 107 27.71 -10.12 -4.53
CA GLY A 107 27.85 -8.72 -4.11
C GLY A 107 27.49 -7.73 -5.21
N LEU A 108 28.10 -7.90 -6.38
CA LEU A 108 27.88 -7.06 -7.57
C LEU A 108 26.43 -7.12 -8.05
N ALA A 109 25.85 -8.33 -8.16
CA ALA A 109 24.46 -8.52 -8.57
C ALA A 109 23.47 -7.85 -7.61
N ASN A 110 23.74 -7.91 -6.31
CA ASN A 110 22.94 -7.20 -5.32
C ASN A 110 23.08 -5.68 -5.41
N ALA A 111 24.25 -5.15 -5.82
CA ALA A 111 24.46 -3.72 -6.00
C ALA A 111 23.70 -3.22 -7.24
N ALA A 112 23.83 -3.91 -8.37
CA ALA A 112 23.07 -3.62 -9.58
C ALA A 112 21.56 -3.57 -9.31
N ALA A 113 21.02 -4.61 -8.67
CA ALA A 113 19.59 -4.68 -8.33
C ALA A 113 19.15 -3.57 -7.34
N ALA A 114 20.05 -3.12 -6.46
CA ALA A 114 19.77 -2.02 -5.54
C ALA A 114 19.68 -0.68 -6.29
N PHE A 115 20.58 -0.42 -7.23
CA PHE A 115 20.51 0.78 -8.09
C PHE A 115 19.29 0.75 -9.02
N ASP A 116 18.95 -0.41 -9.60
CA ASP A 116 17.72 -0.55 -10.40
C ASP A 116 16.47 -0.27 -9.57
N SER A 117 16.44 -0.78 -8.33
CA SER A 117 15.32 -0.53 -7.41
C SER A 117 15.25 0.95 -7.01
N TYR A 118 16.39 1.63 -6.82
CA TYR A 118 16.46 3.05 -6.55
C TYR A 118 15.97 3.88 -7.75
N ARG A 119 16.45 3.59 -8.97
CA ARG A 119 15.99 4.27 -10.20
C ARG A 119 14.49 4.08 -10.42
N ALA A 120 14.00 2.85 -10.32
CA ALA A 120 12.57 2.56 -10.47
C ALA A 120 11.73 3.24 -9.38
N SER A 121 12.26 3.40 -8.17
CA SER A 121 11.59 4.15 -7.10
C SER A 121 11.61 5.66 -7.34
N LYS A 122 12.70 6.22 -7.87
CA LYS A 122 12.81 7.65 -8.20
C LYS A 122 11.86 8.03 -9.33
N GLN A 123 11.65 7.13 -10.30
CA GLN A 123 10.73 7.29 -11.43
C GLN A 123 9.26 6.94 -11.13
N GLY A 124 8.89 6.63 -9.88
CA GLY A 124 7.52 6.22 -9.53
C GLY A 124 7.06 4.86 -10.08
N LYS A 125 7.90 4.14 -10.84
CA LYS A 125 7.58 2.84 -11.47
C LYS A 125 7.48 1.68 -10.47
N ARG A 126 8.03 1.84 -9.26
CA ARG A 126 8.02 0.80 -8.22
C ARG A 126 6.85 0.98 -7.26
N ARG A 127 5.95 -0.02 -7.20
CA ARG A 127 4.89 -0.09 -6.18
C ARG A 127 5.47 -0.26 -4.76
N GLY A 128 4.91 0.45 -3.79
CA GLY A 128 5.25 0.36 -2.37
C GLY A 128 6.08 1.53 -1.84
N LYS A 129 6.72 1.35 -0.68
CA LYS A 129 7.50 2.40 -0.03
C LYS A 129 8.68 2.84 -0.90
N ARG A 130 8.91 4.16 -1.01
CA ARG A 130 10.07 4.74 -1.71
C ARG A 130 11.38 4.14 -1.17
N VAL A 131 12.26 3.75 -2.09
CA VAL A 131 13.57 3.17 -1.81
C VAL A 131 14.63 4.25 -2.03
N GLY A 132 15.44 4.52 -1.01
CA GLY A 132 16.55 5.48 -1.10
C GLY A 132 17.78 4.90 -1.79
N MET A 133 18.80 5.74 -1.99
CA MET A 133 20.06 5.38 -2.61
C MET A 133 20.74 4.17 -1.93
N PRO A 134 21.38 3.25 -2.67
CA PRO A 134 22.15 2.16 -2.08
C PRO A 134 23.21 2.67 -1.11
N ARG A 135 23.28 2.06 0.07
CA ARG A 135 24.26 2.41 1.12
C ARG A 135 25.19 1.25 1.41
N PHE A 136 26.38 1.56 1.95
CA PHE A 136 27.34 0.55 2.39
C PHE A 136 26.74 -0.40 3.44
N LYS A 137 27.09 -1.67 3.30
CA LYS A 137 26.72 -2.75 4.20
C LYS A 137 27.78 -2.90 5.29
N ALA A 138 27.36 -2.66 6.53
CA ALA A 138 28.19 -2.87 7.71
C ALA A 138 28.30 -4.36 8.07
N LYS A 139 29.50 -4.84 8.44
CA LYS A 139 29.79 -6.25 8.77
C LYS A 139 28.81 -6.84 9.79
N ARG A 140 28.47 -6.08 10.85
CA ARG A 140 27.59 -6.53 11.96
C ARG A 140 26.08 -6.46 11.66
N LYS A 141 25.66 -5.78 10.58
CA LYS A 141 24.23 -5.59 10.23
C LYS A 141 23.84 -6.28 8.92
N ALA A 142 24.79 -6.47 8.02
CA ALA A 142 24.55 -7.11 6.75
C ALA A 142 24.12 -8.57 6.98
N ARG A 143 23.04 -8.98 6.30
CA ARG A 143 22.64 -10.38 6.30
C ARG A 143 23.74 -11.19 5.60
N MET A 144 24.28 -12.19 6.31
CA MET A 144 25.31 -13.06 5.76
C MET A 144 24.66 -14.05 4.80
N ALA A 145 24.90 -13.85 3.51
CA ALA A 145 24.50 -14.79 2.47
C ALA A 145 25.36 -14.61 1.21
N CYS A 146 25.64 -15.70 0.53
CA CYS A 146 26.18 -15.71 -0.82
C CYS A 146 25.46 -16.78 -1.67
N ARG A 147 25.41 -16.55 -2.97
CA ARG A 147 24.74 -17.41 -3.95
C ARG A 147 25.76 -17.95 -4.93
N PHE A 148 25.63 -19.23 -5.27
CA PHE A 148 26.43 -19.97 -6.22
C PHE A 148 25.54 -20.38 -7.39
N THR A 149 25.90 -20.00 -8.60
CA THR A 149 25.22 -20.40 -9.84
C THR A 149 26.09 -21.25 -10.76
N THR A 150 27.40 -21.32 -10.49
CA THR A 150 28.36 -22.10 -11.26
C THR A 150 29.30 -22.86 -10.32
N GLY A 151 30.03 -23.84 -10.86
CA GLY A 151 30.90 -24.76 -10.12
C GLY A 151 30.14 -25.96 -9.55
N THR A 152 30.83 -26.76 -8.74
CA THR A 152 30.28 -27.98 -8.13
C THR A 152 29.19 -27.64 -7.12
N ILE A 153 27.93 -27.90 -7.49
CA ILE A 153 26.76 -27.73 -6.62
C ILE A 153 25.98 -29.05 -6.65
N ARG A 154 26.10 -29.85 -5.60
CA ARG A 154 25.39 -31.15 -5.53
C ARG A 154 25.03 -31.56 -4.12
N VAL A 155 24.08 -32.47 -4.05
CA VAL A 155 23.78 -33.27 -2.86
C VAL A 155 24.55 -34.58 -3.01
N ASP A 156 25.23 -35.02 -1.96
CA ASP A 156 26.08 -36.20 -2.01
C ASP A 156 25.28 -37.50 -1.79
N ALA A 157 25.83 -38.62 -2.24
CA ALA A 157 25.13 -39.91 -2.30
C ALA A 157 24.71 -40.44 -0.92
N ASP A 158 25.49 -40.12 0.12
CA ASP A 158 25.23 -40.55 1.51
C ASP A 158 23.97 -39.94 2.15
N GLY A 159 23.31 -39.00 1.48
CA GLY A 159 22.08 -38.38 1.97
C GLY A 159 22.28 -37.42 3.15
N ARG A 160 23.54 -37.08 3.49
CA ARG A 160 23.89 -36.25 4.65
C ARG A 160 24.91 -35.15 4.36
N HIS A 161 25.46 -35.08 3.16
CA HIS A 161 26.36 -34.01 2.78
C HIS A 161 25.93 -33.28 1.51
N VAL A 162 26.44 -32.05 1.39
CA VAL A 162 26.30 -31.21 0.21
C VAL A 162 27.67 -30.67 -0.16
N THR A 163 27.97 -30.66 -1.46
CA THR A 163 29.23 -30.11 -1.96
C THR A 163 28.99 -28.77 -2.65
N LEU A 164 29.73 -27.74 -2.23
CA LEU A 164 29.62 -26.37 -2.74
C LEU A 164 30.98 -25.83 -3.23
N PRO A 165 31.00 -24.89 -4.20
CA PRO A 165 32.26 -24.41 -4.79
C PRO A 165 33.14 -23.69 -3.77
N ARG A 166 34.42 -24.09 -3.65
CA ARG A 166 35.43 -23.57 -2.70
C ARG A 166 35.07 -23.70 -1.21
N LEU A 167 33.90 -24.25 -0.88
CA LEU A 167 33.46 -24.57 0.47
C LEU A 167 33.61 -26.06 0.80
N GLY A 168 33.75 -26.90 -0.23
CA GLY A 168 33.90 -28.34 -0.09
C GLY A 168 32.61 -29.04 0.32
N THR A 169 32.77 -30.23 0.87
CA THR A 169 31.69 -31.10 1.33
C THR A 169 31.30 -30.77 2.77
N ILE A 170 30.07 -30.30 2.97
CA ILE A 170 29.55 -29.86 4.27
C ILE A 170 28.41 -30.77 4.68
N ARG A 171 28.45 -31.23 5.94
CA ARG A 171 27.38 -32.04 6.53
C ARG A 171 26.10 -31.21 6.69
N VAL A 172 24.95 -31.86 6.57
CA VAL A 172 23.65 -31.28 6.87
C VAL A 172 22.98 -32.01 8.04
N HIS A 173 22.14 -31.29 8.77
CA HIS A 173 21.38 -31.87 9.88
C HIS A 173 20.23 -32.76 9.40
N GLU A 174 19.46 -32.29 8.43
CA GLU A 174 18.35 -33.04 7.83
C GLU A 174 18.84 -33.96 6.71
N ARG A 175 18.16 -35.09 6.51
CA ARG A 175 18.46 -35.99 5.40
C ARG A 175 18.08 -35.36 4.05
N THR A 176 18.90 -35.61 3.03
CA THR A 176 18.73 -35.05 1.68
C THR A 176 18.12 -36.02 0.67
N ASP A 177 17.75 -37.24 1.10
CA ASP A 177 17.31 -38.33 0.21
C ASP A 177 16.20 -37.87 -0.75
N GLY A 178 15.17 -37.19 -0.26
CA GLY A 178 14.05 -36.75 -1.10
C GLY A 178 14.42 -35.78 -2.24
N LEU A 179 15.57 -35.08 -2.16
CA LEU A 179 16.13 -34.33 -3.29
C LEU A 179 17.11 -35.20 -4.09
N ARG A 180 17.99 -35.94 -3.42
CA ARG A 180 18.96 -36.85 -4.05
C ARG A 180 18.26 -37.83 -4.99
N ASP A 181 17.22 -38.51 -4.52
CA ASP A 181 16.51 -39.55 -5.25
C ASP A 181 15.82 -38.97 -6.49
N ARG A 182 15.30 -37.74 -6.40
CA ARG A 182 14.74 -37.04 -7.55
C ARG A 182 15.78 -36.64 -8.59
N ILE A 183 16.99 -36.25 -8.14
CA ILE A 183 18.10 -35.95 -9.05
C ILE A 183 18.55 -37.23 -9.74
N ALA A 184 18.71 -38.34 -9.00
CA ALA A 184 19.07 -39.64 -9.54
C ALA A 184 18.05 -40.15 -10.57
N ALA A 185 16.75 -39.95 -10.29
CA ALA A 185 15.66 -40.30 -11.21
C ALA A 185 15.48 -39.33 -12.39
N GLY A 186 16.34 -38.31 -12.57
CA GLY A 186 16.20 -37.31 -13.64
C GLY A 186 15.01 -36.35 -13.49
N THR A 187 14.25 -36.45 -12.39
CA THR A 187 13.06 -35.63 -12.09
C THR A 187 13.41 -34.35 -11.33
N ALA A 188 14.69 -34.06 -11.09
CA ALA A 188 15.11 -32.80 -10.49
C ALA A 188 16.49 -32.34 -11.00
N ARG A 189 16.66 -31.01 -11.12
CA ARG A 189 17.94 -30.38 -11.46
C ARG A 189 18.20 -29.18 -10.56
N ILE A 190 19.36 -29.17 -9.91
CA ILE A 190 19.80 -28.03 -9.11
C ILE A 190 20.25 -26.90 -10.05
N LEU A 191 19.66 -25.72 -9.91
CA LEU A 191 19.98 -24.53 -10.69
C LEU A 191 20.99 -23.62 -9.98
N SER A 192 20.90 -23.53 -8.65
CA SER A 192 21.81 -22.73 -7.83
C SER A 192 21.70 -23.08 -6.36
N ALA A 193 22.71 -22.73 -5.58
CA ALA A 193 22.71 -22.83 -4.13
C ALA A 193 22.87 -21.44 -3.49
N THR A 194 22.13 -21.15 -2.43
CA THR A 194 22.36 -19.95 -1.61
C THR A 194 22.64 -20.37 -0.19
N VAL A 195 23.83 -20.07 0.32
CA VAL A 195 24.13 -20.23 1.74
C VAL A 195 23.76 -18.97 2.49
N ARG A 196 23.21 -19.13 3.70
CA ARG A 196 22.77 -18.03 4.54
C ARG A 196 22.89 -18.39 6.00
N HIS A 197 23.46 -17.49 6.79
CA HIS A 197 23.36 -17.56 8.24
C HIS A 197 22.08 -16.85 8.70
N GLU A 198 21.14 -17.62 9.22
CA GLU A 198 19.93 -17.07 9.83
C GLU A 198 19.48 -17.96 10.99
N ARG A 199 18.94 -17.33 12.03
CA ARG A 199 18.43 -18.02 13.21
C ARG A 199 19.47 -18.87 13.95
N GLY A 200 20.72 -18.40 13.96
CA GLY A 200 21.84 -19.03 14.66
C GLY A 200 22.38 -20.28 13.98
N ARG A 201 22.01 -20.54 12.72
CA ARG A 201 22.53 -21.66 11.93
C ARG A 201 22.78 -21.24 10.49
N TRP A 202 23.73 -21.92 9.86
CA TRP A 202 23.88 -21.86 8.42
C TRP A 202 22.84 -22.74 7.75
N HIS A 203 22.32 -22.26 6.63
CA HIS A 203 21.43 -23.03 5.78
C HIS A 203 21.90 -22.91 4.34
N VAL A 204 21.83 -24.00 3.61
CA VAL A 204 21.88 -24.00 2.15
C VAL A 204 20.45 -24.05 1.62
N SER A 205 20.15 -23.22 0.63
CA SER A 205 18.89 -23.26 -0.11
C SER A 205 19.21 -23.52 -1.58
N PHE A 206 18.89 -24.71 -2.06
CA PHE A 206 18.98 -25.07 -3.48
C PHE A 206 17.73 -24.58 -4.19
N GLN A 207 17.91 -23.81 -5.26
CA GLN A 207 16.86 -23.57 -6.24
C GLN A 207 16.88 -24.74 -7.20
N VAL A 208 15.82 -25.52 -7.23
CA VAL A 208 15.73 -26.79 -7.96
C VAL A 208 14.55 -26.71 -8.92
N GLU A 209 14.80 -27.04 -10.17
CA GLU A 209 13.76 -27.35 -11.15
C GLU A 209 13.36 -28.81 -10.95
N VAL A 210 12.10 -29.07 -10.56
CA VAL A 210 11.61 -30.42 -10.25
C VAL A 210 10.44 -30.78 -11.16
N ALA A 211 10.39 -32.02 -11.65
CA ALA A 211 9.22 -32.58 -12.30
C ALA A 211 8.15 -32.76 -11.22
N ARG A 212 6.95 -32.26 -11.49
CA ARG A 212 5.88 -32.34 -10.51
C ARG A 212 4.60 -32.81 -11.14
N GLU A 213 4.33 -34.09 -10.95
CA GLU A 213 2.98 -34.62 -11.08
C GLU A 213 2.10 -34.02 -10.00
N ILE A 214 0.93 -33.55 -10.42
CA ILE A 214 -0.03 -32.91 -9.54
C ILE A 214 -0.67 -34.00 -8.68
N THR A 215 -0.23 -34.11 -7.42
CA THR A 215 -0.94 -34.92 -6.43
C THR A 215 -2.23 -34.19 -6.04
N ARG A 216 -3.36 -34.68 -6.53
CA ARG A 216 -4.67 -34.12 -6.19
C ARG A 216 -4.92 -34.20 -4.68
N ALA A 217 -5.67 -33.22 -4.17
CA ALA A 217 -6.14 -33.25 -2.79
C ALA A 217 -7.01 -34.49 -2.53
N ALA A 218 -7.02 -34.98 -1.29
CA ALA A 218 -7.80 -36.15 -0.88
C ALA A 218 -9.31 -35.97 -1.13
N ARG A 219 -9.79 -34.72 -1.05
CA ARG A 219 -11.18 -34.33 -1.35
C ARG A 219 -11.16 -33.21 -2.40
N PRO A 220 -10.97 -33.53 -3.69
CA PRO A 220 -10.75 -32.54 -4.74
C PRO A 220 -11.99 -31.67 -4.99
N ASP A 221 -13.19 -32.22 -4.83
CA ASP A 221 -14.45 -31.51 -5.08
C ASP A 221 -14.96 -30.73 -3.86
N VAL A 222 -14.24 -30.80 -2.74
CA VAL A 222 -14.62 -30.14 -1.50
C VAL A 222 -13.83 -28.85 -1.36
N ALA A 223 -14.56 -27.75 -1.19
CA ALA A 223 -13.96 -26.49 -0.81
C ALA A 223 -13.97 -26.31 0.71
N VAL A 224 -12.94 -25.62 1.21
CA VAL A 224 -12.84 -25.22 2.60
C VAL A 224 -12.68 -23.72 2.73
N GLY A 225 -13.46 -23.19 3.63
CA GLY A 225 -13.30 -21.88 4.21
C GLY A 225 -12.28 -21.78 5.31
N VAL A 226 -11.42 -20.76 5.32
CA VAL A 226 -10.45 -20.56 6.41
C VAL A 226 -10.56 -19.14 6.95
N ASP A 227 -11.16 -19.00 8.14
CA ASP A 227 -11.18 -17.77 8.93
C ASP A 227 -9.99 -17.75 9.91
N LEU A 228 -9.19 -16.68 9.91
CA LEU A 228 -7.97 -16.58 10.72
C LEU A 228 -8.18 -15.72 11.96
N GLY A 229 -7.84 -16.27 13.12
CA GLY A 229 -8.07 -15.61 14.42
C GLY A 229 -6.82 -15.52 15.31
N VAL A 230 -6.91 -14.68 16.34
CA VAL A 230 -5.86 -14.58 17.37
C VAL A 230 -6.05 -15.56 18.53
N LYS A 231 -7.23 -16.17 18.68
CA LYS A 231 -7.54 -17.15 19.75
C LYS A 231 -7.51 -18.58 19.25
N ALA A 232 -8.33 -18.89 18.26
CA ALA A 232 -8.10 -19.99 17.35
C ALA A 232 -7.27 -19.44 16.18
N LEU A 233 -6.24 -20.17 15.74
CA LEU A 233 -5.39 -19.77 14.62
C LEU A 233 -6.19 -19.77 13.32
N ALA A 234 -7.02 -20.79 13.13
CA ALA A 234 -7.92 -20.93 12.01
C ALA A 234 -9.23 -21.60 12.46
N VAL A 235 -10.36 -21.11 11.98
CA VAL A 235 -11.64 -21.85 11.99
C VAL A 235 -11.91 -22.23 10.55
N MET A 236 -12.07 -23.53 10.31
CA MET A 236 -12.30 -24.06 8.99
C MET A 236 -13.69 -24.65 8.89
N ALA A 237 -14.36 -24.42 7.77
CA ALA A 237 -15.60 -25.12 7.46
C ALA A 237 -15.61 -25.51 5.99
N ASP A 238 -16.04 -26.73 5.71
CA ASP A 238 -16.08 -27.24 4.35
C ASP A 238 -17.51 -27.31 3.77
N THR A 239 -17.63 -27.59 2.47
CA THR A 239 -18.93 -27.69 1.78
C THR A 239 -19.83 -28.79 2.28
N THR A 240 -19.26 -29.77 3.00
CA THR A 240 -20.02 -30.84 3.64
C THR A 240 -20.58 -30.45 5.01
N GLY A 241 -20.37 -29.20 5.43
CA GLY A 241 -20.84 -28.68 6.72
C GLY A 241 -19.94 -29.04 7.90
N ARG A 242 -18.78 -29.68 7.67
CA ARG A 242 -17.84 -30.04 8.74
C ARG A 242 -17.07 -28.80 9.18
N ILE A 243 -17.07 -28.52 10.48
CA ILE A 243 -16.34 -27.41 11.08
C ILE A 243 -15.17 -27.94 11.91
N ARG A 244 -13.96 -27.42 11.67
CA ARG A 244 -12.73 -27.76 12.41
C ARG A 244 -12.04 -26.49 12.90
N THR A 245 -11.83 -26.41 14.22
CA THR A 245 -11.10 -25.30 14.83
C THR A 245 -9.65 -25.69 15.10
N VAL A 246 -8.72 -24.87 14.64
CA VAL A 246 -7.28 -25.03 14.87
C VAL A 246 -6.86 -24.10 16.00
N PRO A 247 -6.32 -24.62 17.11
CA PRO A 247 -5.89 -23.78 18.23
C PRO A 247 -4.73 -22.87 17.82
N ASN A 248 -4.64 -21.68 18.41
CA ASN A 248 -3.45 -20.84 18.29
C ASN A 248 -2.36 -21.31 19.26
N PRO A 249 -1.20 -21.80 18.79
CA PRO A 249 -0.13 -22.25 19.67
C PRO A 249 0.45 -21.15 20.56
N GLN A 250 0.29 -19.87 20.18
CA GLN A 250 0.73 -18.70 20.95
C GLN A 250 2.20 -18.78 21.39
N HIS A 251 3.08 -19.25 20.49
CA HIS A 251 4.48 -19.53 20.79
C HIS A 251 5.22 -18.32 21.38
N HIS A 252 4.92 -17.11 20.93
CA HIS A 252 5.54 -15.91 21.50
C HIS A 252 5.05 -15.61 22.92
N GLU A 253 3.74 -15.74 23.19
CA GLU A 253 3.19 -15.49 24.53
C GLU A 253 3.74 -16.52 25.53
N ARG A 254 3.85 -17.80 25.15
CA ARG A 254 4.47 -18.85 26.00
C ARG A 254 5.94 -18.54 26.32
N ALA A 255 6.70 -18.02 25.34
CA ALA A 255 8.11 -17.65 25.54
C ALA A 255 8.30 -16.30 26.25
N ARG A 256 7.24 -15.53 26.48
CA ARG A 256 7.31 -14.10 26.86
C ARG A 256 8.06 -13.85 28.16
N LYS A 257 7.84 -14.67 29.19
CA LYS A 257 8.51 -14.52 30.50
C LYS A 257 10.02 -14.67 30.35
N ARG A 258 10.47 -15.68 29.60
CA ARG A 258 11.89 -15.95 29.31
C ARG A 258 12.50 -14.85 28.45
N LEU A 259 11.81 -14.43 27.38
CA LEU A 259 12.25 -13.33 26.51
C LEU A 259 12.40 -12.01 27.27
N ARG A 260 11.46 -11.67 28.17
CA ARG A 260 11.55 -10.45 28.99
C ARG A 260 12.77 -10.49 29.92
N ARG A 261 13.03 -11.61 30.58
CA ARG A 261 14.22 -11.79 31.43
C ARG A 261 15.51 -11.64 30.61
N ALA A 262 15.62 -12.35 29.49
CA ALA A 262 16.78 -12.26 28.62
C ALA A 262 17.00 -10.83 28.08
N SER A 263 15.95 -10.13 27.67
CA SER A 263 16.03 -8.74 27.22
C SER A 263 16.47 -7.77 28.32
N ARG A 264 16.02 -7.97 29.57
CA ARG A 264 16.47 -7.16 30.72
C ARG A 264 17.96 -7.39 31.01
N ILE A 265 18.42 -8.63 30.94
CA ILE A 265 19.84 -8.95 31.11
C ILE A 265 20.66 -8.23 30.04
N VAL A 266 20.27 -8.35 28.76
CA VAL A 266 20.96 -7.66 27.65
C VAL A 266 21.00 -6.15 27.87
N SER A 267 19.88 -5.55 28.28
CA SER A 267 19.78 -4.10 28.48
C SER A 267 20.65 -3.56 29.61
N ARG A 268 20.97 -4.39 30.62
CA ARG A 268 21.83 -4.02 31.75
C ARG A 268 23.32 -4.22 31.46
N ARG A 269 23.68 -4.82 30.33
CA ARG A 269 25.09 -5.00 29.93
C ARG A 269 25.52 -3.90 28.97
N GLN A 270 26.81 -3.60 28.96
CA GLN A 270 27.41 -2.63 28.04
C GLN A 270 27.29 -3.14 26.59
N GLY A 271 26.33 -2.57 25.86
CA GLY A 271 26.05 -2.87 24.46
C GLY A 271 26.69 -1.88 23.48
N PRO A 272 26.47 -2.07 22.17
CA PRO A 272 26.99 -1.15 21.18
C PRO A 272 26.22 0.17 21.21
N ASP A 273 26.93 1.29 21.29
CA ASP A 273 26.34 2.63 21.17
C ASP A 273 26.88 3.34 19.93
N ARG A 274 25.97 3.85 19.11
CA ARG A 274 26.30 4.54 17.86
C ARG A 274 26.74 5.98 18.09
N ARG A 275 26.26 6.64 19.16
CA ARG A 275 26.59 8.04 19.43
C ARG A 275 28.02 8.18 19.94
N THR A 276 28.44 7.26 20.79
CA THR A 276 29.77 7.25 21.44
C THR A 276 30.78 6.34 20.75
N GLY A 277 30.34 5.54 19.76
CA GLY A 277 31.21 4.53 19.11
C GLY A 277 31.52 3.31 19.98
N GLN A 278 30.94 3.22 21.17
CA GLN A 278 31.22 2.17 22.14
C GLN A 278 31.00 0.76 21.56
N ALA A 279 32.00 -0.11 21.74
CA ALA A 279 31.93 -1.51 21.40
C ALA A 279 31.13 -2.31 22.47
N PRO A 280 30.43 -3.38 22.07
CA PRO A 280 29.76 -4.24 23.04
C PRO A 280 30.76 -5.04 23.88
N SER A 281 30.46 -5.22 25.16
CA SER A 281 31.22 -6.11 26.04
C SER A 281 30.98 -7.60 25.71
N ARG A 282 31.94 -8.48 26.00
CA ARG A 282 31.79 -9.96 25.87
C ARG A 282 30.54 -10.47 26.62
N ARG A 283 30.27 -9.90 27.80
CA ARG A 283 29.07 -10.24 28.61
C ARG A 283 27.77 -9.88 27.90
N TRP A 284 27.74 -8.73 27.21
CA TRP A 284 26.59 -8.34 26.41
C TRP A 284 26.41 -9.27 25.21
N GLU A 285 27.48 -9.63 24.50
CA GLU A 285 27.40 -10.53 23.34
C GLU A 285 26.84 -11.90 23.71
N LYS A 286 27.33 -12.50 24.81
CA LYS A 286 26.80 -13.76 25.37
C LYS A 286 25.32 -13.65 25.71
N ALA A 287 24.92 -12.57 26.40
CA ALA A 287 23.51 -12.34 26.75
C ALA A 287 22.63 -12.14 25.52
N ASN A 288 23.13 -11.41 24.51
CA ASN A 288 22.43 -11.15 23.26
C ASN A 288 22.26 -12.44 22.44
N ALA A 289 23.28 -13.30 22.38
CA ALA A 289 23.21 -14.60 21.74
C ALA A 289 22.16 -15.52 22.41
N ALA A 290 22.11 -15.54 23.75
CA ALA A 290 21.10 -16.30 24.49
C ALA A 290 19.67 -15.78 24.19
N ARG A 291 19.47 -14.46 24.18
CA ARG A 291 18.19 -13.84 23.78
C ARG A 291 17.82 -14.19 22.35
N ASN A 292 18.76 -14.13 21.41
CA ASN A 292 18.53 -14.43 20.00
C ASN A 292 18.13 -15.90 19.81
N THR A 293 18.75 -16.82 20.53
CA THR A 293 18.38 -18.26 20.53
C THR A 293 16.90 -18.45 20.90
N LEU A 294 16.39 -17.74 21.92
CA LEU A 294 14.97 -17.77 22.26
C LEU A 294 14.08 -17.24 21.12
N HIS A 295 14.46 -16.12 20.49
CA HIS A 295 13.74 -15.58 19.34
C HIS A 295 13.74 -16.54 18.13
N HIS A 296 14.87 -17.20 17.88
CA HIS A 296 15.04 -18.19 16.83
C HIS A 296 14.12 -19.39 17.05
N ARG A 297 14.08 -19.93 18.28
CA ARG A 297 13.17 -21.01 18.66
C ARG A 297 11.71 -20.63 18.43
N VAL A 298 11.28 -19.46 18.90
CA VAL A 298 9.89 -18.99 18.68
C VAL A 298 9.56 -18.89 17.19
N THR A 299 10.48 -18.35 16.39
CA THR A 299 10.25 -18.18 14.95
C THR A 299 10.19 -19.52 14.22
N ASN A 300 11.03 -20.49 14.60
CA ASN A 300 11.02 -21.84 14.04
C ASN A 300 9.73 -22.59 14.39
N LEU A 301 9.30 -22.55 15.66
CA LEU A 301 8.03 -23.18 16.09
C LEU A 301 6.82 -22.60 15.34
N ARG A 302 6.78 -21.27 15.20
CA ARG A 302 5.73 -20.61 14.41
C ARG A 302 5.78 -21.03 12.95
N ALA A 303 6.96 -21.05 12.34
CA ALA A 303 7.10 -21.47 10.96
C ALA A 303 6.68 -22.93 10.77
N ASP A 304 7.01 -23.83 11.69
CA ASP A 304 6.60 -25.24 11.66
C ASP A 304 5.07 -25.38 11.73
N ALA A 305 4.43 -24.78 12.74
CA ALA A 305 2.98 -24.82 12.91
C ALA A 305 2.23 -24.33 11.67
N LEU A 306 2.68 -23.21 11.09
CA LEU A 306 2.09 -22.67 9.86
C LEU A 306 2.38 -23.56 8.64
N HIS A 307 3.51 -24.25 8.56
CA HIS A 307 3.80 -25.18 7.46
C HIS A 307 2.90 -26.41 7.56
N LYS A 308 2.78 -27.01 8.74
CA LYS A 308 1.90 -28.16 8.99
C LYS A 308 0.45 -27.82 8.65
N LEU A 309 -0.09 -26.75 9.21
CA LEU A 309 -1.46 -26.30 8.94
C LEU A 309 -1.74 -26.15 7.44
N THR A 310 -0.89 -25.38 6.75
CA THR A 310 -1.10 -25.12 5.31
C THR A 310 -0.88 -26.37 4.45
N THR A 311 0.01 -27.28 4.83
CA THR A 311 0.16 -28.58 4.15
C THR A 311 -1.09 -29.44 4.35
N THR A 312 -1.61 -29.54 5.58
CA THR A 312 -2.82 -30.31 5.86
C THR A 312 -4.00 -29.80 5.05
N ILE A 313 -4.23 -28.47 5.04
CA ILE A 313 -5.32 -27.86 4.28
C ILE A 313 -5.19 -28.18 2.78
N THR A 314 -4.01 -28.00 2.20
CA THR A 314 -3.80 -28.14 0.74
C THR A 314 -3.74 -29.59 0.27
N ARG A 315 -3.47 -30.55 1.17
CA ARG A 315 -3.59 -31.98 0.87
C ARG A 315 -5.01 -32.49 1.02
N GLU A 316 -5.82 -31.86 1.87
CA GLU A 316 -7.17 -32.33 2.16
C GLU A 316 -8.21 -31.79 1.18
N TYR A 317 -8.14 -30.50 0.83
CA TYR A 317 -9.19 -29.82 0.07
C TYR A 317 -8.70 -29.34 -1.30
N GLY A 318 -9.52 -29.54 -2.34
CA GLY A 318 -9.21 -29.08 -3.69
C GLY A 318 -9.38 -27.57 -3.88
N THR A 319 -10.31 -26.95 -3.14
CA THR A 319 -10.49 -25.48 -3.15
C THR A 319 -10.33 -24.91 -1.74
N VAL A 320 -9.52 -23.87 -1.59
CA VAL A 320 -9.27 -23.19 -0.31
C VAL A 320 -9.68 -21.72 -0.44
N VAL A 321 -10.57 -21.26 0.43
CA VAL A 321 -11.04 -19.88 0.47
C VAL A 321 -10.47 -19.18 1.70
N VAL A 322 -9.79 -18.05 1.52
CA VAL A 322 -9.20 -17.25 2.61
C VAL A 322 -9.60 -15.78 2.52
N GLU A 323 -9.78 -15.12 3.66
CA GLU A 323 -10.10 -13.69 3.69
C GLU A 323 -8.91 -12.79 3.28
N ASN A 324 -9.19 -11.68 2.59
CA ASN A 324 -8.21 -10.64 2.28
C ASN A 324 -7.94 -9.69 3.48
N LEU A 325 -7.28 -10.20 4.52
CA LEU A 325 -6.94 -9.42 5.71
C LEU A 325 -5.90 -8.30 5.42
N ASN A 326 -6.18 -7.07 5.88
CA ASN A 326 -5.19 -5.99 5.90
C ASN A 326 -4.18 -6.17 7.04
N VAL A 327 -3.33 -7.20 6.97
CA VAL A 327 -2.39 -7.53 8.05
C VAL A 327 -1.49 -6.34 8.40
N ALA A 328 -1.03 -5.56 7.40
CA ALA A 328 -0.21 -4.37 7.63
C ALA A 328 -0.97 -3.30 8.44
N GLY A 329 -2.23 -3.03 8.08
CA GLY A 329 -3.10 -2.14 8.85
C GLY A 329 -3.43 -2.68 10.24
N MET A 330 -3.65 -3.99 10.40
CA MET A 330 -3.93 -4.58 11.70
C MET A 330 -2.73 -4.51 12.67
N LEU A 331 -1.50 -4.50 12.13
CA LEU A 331 -0.27 -4.34 12.90
C LEU A 331 -0.05 -2.91 13.43
N THR A 332 -0.81 -1.91 12.97
CA THR A 332 -0.74 -0.55 13.54
C THR A 332 -1.41 -0.46 14.91
N ASN A 333 -2.36 -1.36 15.21
CA ASN A 333 -3.04 -1.42 16.50
C ASN A 333 -2.09 -1.94 17.59
N ARG A 334 -1.54 -1.04 18.41
CA ARG A 334 -0.57 -1.35 19.47
C ARG A 334 -1.06 -2.41 20.48
N ARG A 335 -2.37 -2.59 20.68
CA ARG A 335 -2.93 -3.58 21.63
C ARG A 335 -2.96 -5.00 21.06
N LEU A 336 -3.25 -5.16 19.76
CA LEU A 336 -3.40 -6.47 19.11
C LEU A 336 -2.21 -6.87 18.24
N ALA A 337 -1.36 -5.92 17.84
CA ALA A 337 -0.26 -6.13 16.91
C ALA A 337 0.63 -7.31 17.31
N ARG A 338 0.91 -7.49 18.60
CA ARG A 338 1.73 -8.61 19.09
C ARG A 338 1.08 -9.97 18.84
N ARG A 339 -0.23 -10.12 19.13
CA ARG A 339 -0.95 -11.39 18.94
C ARG A 339 -1.16 -11.71 17.46
N ILE A 340 -1.44 -10.68 16.65
CA ILE A 340 -1.52 -10.81 15.18
C ILE A 340 -0.16 -11.19 14.60
N ALA A 341 0.90 -10.51 15.04
CA ALA A 341 2.25 -10.81 14.63
C ALA A 341 2.66 -12.22 15.03
N ASP A 342 2.21 -12.77 16.16
CA ASP A 342 2.46 -14.16 16.59
C ASP A 342 1.70 -15.17 15.71
N ALA A 343 0.42 -14.89 15.41
CA ALA A 343 -0.42 -15.75 14.57
C ALA A 343 0.07 -15.85 13.11
N GLY A 344 0.71 -14.79 12.57
CA GLY A 344 1.40 -14.85 11.28
C GLY A 344 0.48 -14.96 10.06
N PHE A 345 -0.67 -14.27 10.07
CA PHE A 345 -1.69 -14.33 9.01
C PHE A 345 -1.15 -14.13 7.58
N GLY A 346 -0.24 -13.17 7.40
CA GLY A 346 0.37 -12.92 6.08
C GLY A 346 1.18 -14.11 5.56
N GLU A 347 1.86 -14.84 6.46
CA GLU A 347 2.61 -16.05 6.11
C GLU A 347 1.71 -17.23 5.77
N ILE A 348 0.56 -17.36 6.44
CA ILE A 348 -0.44 -18.40 6.09
C ILE A 348 -0.91 -18.20 4.66
N ARG A 349 -1.38 -17.00 4.31
CA ARG A 349 -1.84 -16.68 2.95
C ARG A 349 -0.73 -16.91 1.92
N ARG A 350 0.49 -16.43 2.19
CA ARG A 350 1.65 -16.61 1.30
C ARG A 350 1.94 -18.10 1.06
N ARG A 351 1.79 -18.95 2.09
CA ARG A 351 2.07 -20.38 1.99
C ARG A 351 0.97 -21.16 1.29
N LEU A 352 -0.29 -20.84 1.58
CA LEU A 352 -1.41 -21.41 0.85
C LEU A 352 -1.26 -21.12 -0.64
N ALA A 353 -0.90 -19.90 -1.03
CA ALA A 353 -0.77 -19.52 -2.45
C ALA A 353 0.17 -20.42 -3.26
N TYR A 354 1.36 -20.77 -2.75
CA TYR A 354 2.24 -21.67 -3.49
C TYR A 354 1.88 -23.15 -3.30
N LYS A 355 1.36 -23.55 -2.13
CA LYS A 355 1.04 -24.96 -1.84
C LYS A 355 -0.22 -25.46 -2.54
N THR A 356 -1.24 -24.62 -2.68
CA THR A 356 -2.44 -24.97 -3.45
C THR A 356 -2.05 -25.17 -4.92
N ALA A 357 -1.27 -24.25 -5.48
CA ALA A 357 -0.74 -24.38 -6.84
C ALA A 357 0.07 -25.69 -7.02
N TRP A 358 0.88 -26.06 -6.03
CA TRP A 358 1.63 -27.33 -6.05
C TRP A 358 0.79 -28.60 -5.93
N ALA A 359 -0.41 -28.51 -5.36
CA ALA A 359 -1.37 -29.61 -5.23
C ALA A 359 -2.41 -29.61 -6.36
N GLY A 360 -2.29 -28.69 -7.33
CA GLY A 360 -3.29 -28.49 -8.39
C GLY A 360 -4.64 -27.96 -7.89
N GLY A 361 -4.68 -27.49 -6.64
CA GLY A 361 -5.88 -26.92 -6.04
C GLY A 361 -6.00 -25.42 -6.28
N THR A 362 -7.20 -24.91 -6.04
CA THR A 362 -7.55 -23.50 -6.24
C THR A 362 -7.48 -22.74 -4.92
N LEU A 363 -6.73 -21.63 -4.88
CA LEU A 363 -6.82 -20.67 -3.79
C LEU A 363 -7.69 -19.49 -4.21
N VAL A 364 -8.80 -19.29 -3.50
CA VAL A 364 -9.69 -18.14 -3.64
C VAL A 364 -9.41 -17.17 -2.50
N VAL A 365 -9.11 -15.92 -2.84
CA VAL A 365 -8.98 -14.83 -1.84
C VAL A 365 -10.28 -14.04 -1.86
N ALA A 366 -11.11 -14.26 -0.83
CA ALA A 366 -12.38 -13.55 -0.67
C ALA A 366 -12.12 -12.06 -0.43
N ASP A 367 -12.91 -11.21 -1.09
CA ASP A 367 -12.76 -9.76 -0.99
C ASP A 367 -12.94 -9.26 0.46
N ARG A 368 -12.20 -8.20 0.79
CA ARG A 368 -12.18 -7.62 2.14
C ARG A 368 -13.53 -7.06 2.58
N TRP A 369 -14.39 -6.70 1.62
CA TRP A 369 -15.70 -6.11 1.85
C TRP A 369 -16.84 -7.13 1.83
N TYR A 370 -16.53 -8.41 1.63
CA TYR A 370 -17.51 -9.48 1.77
C TYR A 370 -18.00 -9.50 3.23
N PRO A 371 -19.32 -9.39 3.50
CA PRO A 371 -19.87 -9.23 4.86
C PRO A 371 -19.86 -10.54 5.69
N SER A 372 -18.76 -11.29 5.63
CA SER A 372 -18.53 -12.61 6.22
C SER A 372 -19.00 -12.80 7.66
N SER A 373 -18.78 -11.79 8.50
CA SER A 373 -19.07 -11.80 9.94
C SER A 373 -20.36 -11.07 10.32
N LYS A 374 -21.08 -10.53 9.34
CA LYS A 374 -22.33 -9.77 9.53
C LYS A 374 -23.54 -10.51 8.98
N THR A 375 -23.34 -11.45 8.07
CA THR A 375 -24.39 -12.30 7.48
C THR A 375 -24.79 -13.44 8.42
N CYS A 376 -26.10 -13.64 8.62
CA CYS A 376 -26.65 -14.75 9.39
C CYS A 376 -26.74 -16.03 8.54
N SER A 377 -26.25 -17.17 9.03
CA SER A 377 -26.28 -18.46 8.31
C SER A 377 -27.68 -19.08 8.14
N GLY A 378 -28.66 -18.64 8.93
CA GLY A 378 -30.01 -19.18 8.87
C GLY A 378 -30.95 -18.41 7.94
N CYS A 379 -30.69 -17.12 7.70
CA CYS A 379 -31.63 -16.25 6.99
C CYS A 379 -30.97 -15.24 6.03
N GLY A 380 -29.65 -15.28 5.83
CA GLY A 380 -28.94 -14.40 4.89
C GLY A 380 -28.87 -12.92 5.29
N ALA A 381 -29.50 -12.51 6.39
CA ALA A 381 -29.56 -11.10 6.80
C ALA A 381 -28.19 -10.56 7.24
N VAL A 382 -27.80 -9.39 6.70
CA VAL A 382 -26.52 -8.71 7.00
C VAL A 382 -26.72 -7.65 8.08
N LYS A 383 -26.13 -7.83 9.27
CA LYS A 383 -26.18 -6.87 10.37
C LYS A 383 -25.38 -5.59 10.04
N ALA A 384 -26.03 -4.42 10.04
CA ALA A 384 -25.40 -3.13 9.73
C ALA A 384 -24.20 -2.80 10.66
N LYS A 385 -24.32 -3.05 11.97
CA LYS A 385 -23.26 -2.93 12.97
C LYS A 385 -23.22 -4.20 13.85
N LEU A 386 -22.03 -4.77 14.07
CA LEU A 386 -21.81 -5.87 15.02
C LEU A 386 -20.69 -5.48 16.01
N PRO A 387 -21.03 -4.92 17.19
CA PRO A 387 -20.07 -4.53 18.21
C PRO A 387 -19.18 -5.70 18.65
N LEU A 388 -17.91 -5.44 18.97
CA LEU A 388 -16.95 -6.48 19.39
C LEU A 388 -17.38 -7.29 20.62
N HIS A 389 -18.27 -6.74 21.45
CA HIS A 389 -18.80 -7.38 22.66
C HIS A 389 -20.08 -8.21 22.40
N ALA A 390 -20.81 -7.96 21.31
CA ALA A 390 -22.11 -8.56 21.01
C ALA A 390 -22.00 -9.86 20.19
N ARG A 391 -20.88 -10.58 20.31
CA ARG A 391 -20.58 -11.78 19.51
C ARG A 391 -20.60 -13.02 20.41
N THR A 392 -21.81 -13.42 20.82
CA THR A 392 -22.09 -14.71 21.47
C THR A 392 -23.11 -15.43 20.59
N PRO A 393 -22.95 -16.75 20.28
CA PRO A 393 -23.98 -17.46 19.52
C PRO A 393 -25.25 -17.53 20.36
N PRO A 394 -26.44 -17.13 19.87
CA PRO A 394 -27.67 -17.45 20.57
C PRO A 394 -27.86 -18.96 20.49
N HIS A 395 -28.30 -19.53 21.62
CA HIS A 395 -28.93 -20.84 21.65
C HIS A 395 -30.02 -20.91 20.59
N ARG A 396 -30.18 -22.09 19.98
CA ARG A 396 -31.20 -22.42 18.99
C ARG A 396 -32.59 -22.01 19.53
N PRO A 397 -33.44 -21.35 18.73
CA PRO A 397 -34.87 -21.52 18.90
C PRO A 397 -35.49 -22.17 17.66
N SER A 398 -36.56 -22.89 17.95
CA SER A 398 -37.60 -23.40 17.06
C SER A 398 -38.14 -22.35 16.09
N ARG A 399 -38.85 -22.85 15.08
CA ARG A 399 -39.48 -22.15 13.97
C ARG A 399 -40.13 -20.81 14.35
N HIS A 400 -39.99 -19.84 13.45
CA HIS A 400 -40.73 -18.58 13.33
C HIS A 400 -40.68 -17.60 14.51
N GLU A 401 -39.74 -16.65 14.45
CA GLU A 401 -39.99 -15.24 14.84
C GLU A 401 -38.86 -14.35 14.28
N CYS A 402 -39.10 -13.80 13.10
CA CYS A 402 -38.33 -12.69 12.55
C CYS A 402 -39.35 -11.67 12.01
N GLY A 403 -40.08 -11.04 12.92
CA GLY A 403 -41.12 -10.04 12.63
C GLY A 403 -40.66 -8.63 12.96
N ALA A 404 -40.97 -7.70 12.05
CA ALA A 404 -40.77 -6.26 12.18
C ALA A 404 -41.57 -5.65 13.35
N GLY A 405 -40.98 -4.68 14.07
CA GLY A 405 -41.60 -4.00 15.21
C GLY A 405 -41.23 -2.52 15.30
N ARG A 406 -42.10 -1.70 14.71
CA ARG A 406 -42.44 -0.29 14.93
C ARG A 406 -41.90 0.35 16.24
N TRP A 407 -41.14 1.46 16.12
CA TRP A 407 -40.79 2.32 17.26
C TRP A 407 -41.89 3.36 17.49
N ARG A 408 -42.58 3.28 18.63
CA ARG A 408 -43.35 4.39 19.23
C ARG A 408 -42.67 4.78 20.55
N ASN A 409 -42.49 6.09 20.75
CA ASN A 409 -42.29 6.67 22.09
C ASN A 409 -43.58 6.49 22.91
N PRO A 410 -43.49 6.45 24.26
CA PRO A 410 -43.77 7.67 25.02
C PRO A 410 -42.93 7.86 26.30
N ALA A 411 -42.95 9.10 26.78
CA ALA A 411 -42.58 9.53 28.13
C ALA A 411 -43.77 9.35 29.10
N ALA A 412 -43.51 9.13 30.39
CA ALA A 412 -44.05 9.89 31.55
C ALA A 412 -44.03 9.09 32.87
N ALA A 413 -43.60 9.79 33.93
CA ALA A 413 -44.01 9.73 35.35
C ALA A 413 -43.77 8.42 36.15
N ALA A 414 -43.44 8.41 37.46
CA ALA A 414 -43.06 9.42 38.45
C ALA A 414 -42.64 8.68 39.75
N ALA A 415 -42.06 9.44 40.69
CA ALA A 415 -42.01 9.25 42.15
C ALA A 415 -40.84 8.47 42.79
N GLY A 416 -39.97 9.26 43.44
CA GLY A 416 -39.72 9.17 44.89
C GLY A 416 -38.55 8.32 45.39
N GLY A 417 -37.59 8.95 46.08
CA GLY A 417 -36.71 8.26 47.02
C GLY A 417 -35.24 8.69 46.99
N SER A 418 -34.83 9.41 48.02
CA SER A 418 -33.46 9.82 48.37
C SER A 418 -32.47 8.65 48.46
N GLU A 419 -31.22 8.89 48.03
CA GLU A 419 -29.97 8.62 48.78
C GLU A 419 -28.74 8.64 47.85
N ARG A 420 -27.70 9.40 48.23
CA ARG A 420 -26.30 9.13 47.85
C ARG A 420 -25.70 8.31 49.01
N PRO A 421 -24.84 7.31 48.78
CA PRO A 421 -23.42 7.63 48.59
C PRO A 421 -22.54 6.65 47.77
N SER A 422 -21.37 7.21 47.42
CA SER A 422 -20.01 6.65 47.42
C SER A 422 -19.56 5.47 46.50
N SER A 423 -18.51 5.82 45.76
CA SER A 423 -17.33 5.06 45.34
C SER A 423 -17.24 3.55 45.62
N GLY A 424 -17.07 2.77 44.55
CA GLY A 424 -16.58 1.39 44.63
C GLY A 424 -15.97 0.91 43.32
N HIS A 425 -14.64 0.98 43.21
CA HIS A 425 -13.88 0.35 42.14
C HIS A 425 -14.12 -1.18 42.13
N ARG A 426 -14.86 -1.70 41.15
CA ARG A 426 -14.86 -3.14 40.85
C ARG A 426 -14.30 -3.40 39.45
N ARG A 427 -13.16 -4.10 39.46
CA ARG A 427 -12.49 -4.71 38.31
C ARG A 427 -13.45 -5.67 37.60
N ALA A 428 -13.89 -5.33 36.39
CA ALA A 428 -14.49 -6.30 35.47
C ALA A 428 -13.39 -7.02 34.68
N THR A 429 -13.16 -8.28 35.03
CA THR A 429 -12.42 -9.28 34.26
C THR A 429 -13.07 -9.46 32.89
N ARG A 430 -12.41 -8.95 31.85
CA ARG A 430 -12.93 -8.94 30.49
C ARG A 430 -12.72 -10.30 29.81
N ALA A 431 -13.67 -11.20 29.98
CA ALA A 431 -13.81 -12.40 29.14
C ALA A 431 -13.98 -11.97 27.67
N MET A 432 -13.27 -12.62 26.74
CA MET A 432 -13.39 -12.33 25.31
C MET A 432 -13.54 -13.62 24.51
N VAL A 433 -14.57 -13.63 23.64
CA VAL A 433 -14.81 -14.05 22.23
C VAL A 433 -14.25 -15.38 21.68
N THR A 434 -15.15 -16.26 21.25
CA THR A 434 -15.00 -17.26 20.16
C THR A 434 -15.87 -16.77 18.98
N PRO A 435 -15.47 -16.89 17.68
CA PRO A 435 -16.33 -16.43 16.57
C PRO A 435 -17.50 -17.38 16.28
N SER A 436 -18.63 -16.84 15.83
CA SER A 436 -19.90 -17.55 15.58
C SER A 436 -19.97 -18.29 14.24
N ARG A 437 -20.71 -19.40 14.25
CA ARG A 437 -21.09 -20.35 13.18
C ARG A 437 -21.54 -19.82 11.79
N THR A 438 -21.61 -18.51 11.55
CA THR A 438 -22.51 -17.93 10.52
C THR A 438 -21.93 -17.76 9.12
N PHE A 439 -20.62 -17.90 8.91
CA PHE A 439 -19.98 -17.71 7.59
C PHE A 439 -20.36 -18.83 6.59
N TRP A 440 -20.43 -20.08 7.04
CA TRP A 440 -20.14 -21.23 6.18
C TRP A 440 -21.34 -22.05 5.69
N ALA A 441 -22.57 -21.65 6.03
CA ALA A 441 -23.78 -22.37 5.65
C ALA A 441 -24.23 -22.13 4.19
N GLU A 442 -23.88 -21.00 3.58
CA GLU A 442 -24.23 -20.68 2.17
C GLU A 442 -23.13 -21.07 1.15
N MET A 443 -22.04 -21.67 1.64
CA MET A 443 -20.89 -22.06 0.80
C MET A 443 -21.25 -23.02 -0.37
N PRO A 444 -22.22 -23.95 -0.26
CA PRO A 444 -22.62 -24.80 -1.39
C PRO A 444 -23.16 -24.03 -2.61
N GLY A 445 -23.83 -22.89 -2.42
CA GLY A 445 -24.39 -22.07 -3.52
C GLY A 445 -23.32 -21.25 -4.25
N MET A 446 -22.34 -20.73 -3.51
CA MET A 446 -21.25 -19.91 -4.05
C MET A 446 -20.22 -20.72 -4.86
N LEU A 447 -20.13 -22.03 -4.60
CA LEU A 447 -19.18 -22.93 -5.25
C LEU A 447 -19.76 -23.65 -6.48
N ARG A 448 -21.10 -23.76 -6.61
CA ARG A 448 -21.76 -24.23 -7.85
C ARG A 448 -21.51 -23.29 -9.05
N ALA A 449 -21.12 -22.03 -8.80
CA ALA A 449 -20.79 -21.05 -9.84
C ALA A 449 -19.31 -21.11 -10.33
N ILE A 450 -18.47 -21.98 -9.75
CA ILE A 450 -17.06 -22.11 -10.13
C ILE A 450 -16.90 -23.29 -11.10
N LYS A 451 -16.79 -23.01 -12.41
CA LYS A 451 -16.36 -24.04 -13.38
C LYS A 451 -14.88 -24.39 -13.16
N PRO A 452 -14.48 -25.67 -13.17
CA PRO A 452 -13.09 -26.06 -13.04
C PRO A 452 -12.30 -25.55 -14.25
N LEU A 453 -11.34 -24.64 -14.02
CA LEU A 453 -10.35 -24.26 -15.02
C LEU A 453 -9.10 -25.12 -14.82
N SER A 454 -8.64 -25.75 -15.88
CA SER A 454 -7.59 -26.79 -15.92
C SER A 454 -6.17 -26.33 -15.58
N ASN A 455 -5.96 -25.15 -15.01
CA ASN A 455 -4.62 -24.64 -14.72
C ASN A 455 -4.61 -23.89 -13.38
N GLY A 456 -3.96 -24.46 -12.35
CA GLY A 456 -3.90 -24.01 -10.94
C GLY A 456 -3.44 -22.58 -10.66
N ARG A 457 -4.16 -21.59 -11.19
CA ARG A 457 -3.99 -20.16 -10.94
C ARG A 457 -4.77 -19.74 -9.69
N LEU A 458 -4.22 -18.76 -8.97
CA LEU A 458 -4.93 -17.99 -7.96
C LEU A 458 -6.17 -17.35 -8.60
N ILE A 459 -7.37 -17.75 -8.18
CA ILE A 459 -8.60 -17.10 -8.62
C ILE A 459 -8.91 -16.00 -7.61
N VAL A 460 -8.60 -14.76 -7.99
CA VAL A 460 -9.25 -13.61 -7.35
C VAL A 460 -10.63 -13.53 -7.99
N MET A 461 -11.69 -13.81 -7.23
CA MET A 461 -13.04 -13.59 -7.75
C MET A 461 -13.25 -12.08 -7.93
N SER A 462 -13.10 -11.62 -9.16
CA SER A 462 -13.71 -10.38 -9.66
C SER A 462 -15.05 -10.77 -10.29
N HIS A 463 -16.15 -10.28 -9.75
CA HIS A 463 -17.46 -10.47 -10.38
C HIS A 463 -17.56 -9.63 -11.67
N PRO A 464 -18.10 -10.19 -12.77
CA PRO A 464 -18.55 -9.39 -13.90
C PRO A 464 -19.68 -8.45 -13.43
N LYS A 465 -19.57 -7.17 -13.79
CA LYS A 465 -20.66 -6.20 -13.61
C LYS A 465 -21.85 -6.61 -14.48
N ALA A 466 -22.93 -7.12 -13.90
CA ALA A 466 -24.28 -7.02 -14.46
C ALA A 466 -25.36 -7.21 -13.38
N ARG A 467 -26.45 -6.42 -13.53
CA ARG A 467 -27.64 -6.22 -12.68
C ARG A 467 -28.50 -7.51 -12.60
N ALA A 468 -29.42 -7.76 -11.66
CA ALA A 468 -30.37 -6.90 -10.96
C ALA A 468 -30.94 -7.57 -9.69
N GLY A 469 -31.47 -6.77 -8.76
CA GLY A 469 -32.25 -7.19 -7.58
C GLY A 469 -32.13 -6.24 -6.38
N ARG A 470 -32.79 -5.08 -6.46
CA ARG A 470 -32.79 -3.97 -5.49
C ARG A 470 -33.87 -4.18 -4.41
N PRO A 471 -33.57 -4.11 -3.10
CA PRO A 471 -34.50 -3.51 -2.14
C PRO A 471 -34.28 -1.98 -2.07
N PRO A 472 -35.27 -1.20 -1.63
CA PRO A 472 -35.52 0.16 -2.08
C PRO A 472 -34.41 1.17 -1.75
N ALA A 473 -34.51 2.33 -2.40
CA ALA A 473 -33.56 3.44 -2.49
C ALA A 473 -33.07 4.10 -1.17
N SER A 474 -33.14 3.46 0.00
CA SER A 474 -33.02 4.18 1.28
C SER A 474 -31.74 3.97 2.11
N GLN A 475 -30.75 3.15 1.75
CA GLN A 475 -29.49 3.07 2.53
C GLN A 475 -28.22 2.84 1.67
N CYS A 476 -27.64 3.94 1.16
CA CYS A 476 -26.42 3.95 0.31
C CYS A 476 -25.23 4.61 1.03
N PRO A 477 -23.98 4.08 0.95
CA PRO A 477 -22.79 4.86 1.31
C PRO A 477 -22.55 5.93 0.24
N ALA A 478 -22.42 7.21 0.67
CA ALA A 478 -22.33 8.42 -0.14
C ALA A 478 -21.81 8.25 -1.60
N PRO A 479 -22.59 8.69 -2.62
CA PRO A 479 -22.14 8.78 -4.01
C PRO A 479 -20.81 9.56 -4.15
N PRO A 480 -19.95 9.26 -5.14
CA PRO A 480 -18.69 9.99 -5.37
C PRO A 480 -18.88 11.51 -5.46
N GLU A 481 -19.89 11.96 -6.20
CA GLU A 481 -20.25 13.38 -6.34
C GLU A 481 -20.63 14.01 -5.01
N LEU A 482 -21.37 13.29 -4.16
CA LEU A 482 -21.75 13.76 -2.84
C LEU A 482 -20.51 13.93 -1.93
N ILE A 483 -19.50 13.07 -2.10
CA ILE A 483 -18.22 13.20 -1.38
C ILE A 483 -17.44 14.41 -1.89
N LEU A 484 -17.36 14.60 -3.21
CA LEU A 484 -16.65 15.72 -3.84
C LEU A 484 -17.34 17.06 -3.53
N ALA A 485 -18.67 17.11 -3.54
CA ALA A 485 -19.45 18.28 -3.13
C ALA A 485 -19.20 18.64 -1.65
N ALA A 486 -19.19 17.65 -0.77
CA ALA A 486 -18.90 17.87 0.64
C ALA A 486 -17.43 18.25 0.88
N ALA A 487 -16.51 17.73 0.06
CA ALA A 487 -15.10 18.09 0.11
C ALA A 487 -14.87 19.52 -0.39
N LEU A 488 -15.54 19.93 -1.47
CA LEU A 488 -15.50 21.29 -2.03
C LEU A 488 -15.90 22.31 -0.96
N ARG A 489 -17.04 22.10 -0.29
CA ARG A 489 -17.48 22.93 0.84
C ARG A 489 -16.45 22.96 1.97
N MET A 490 -15.93 21.79 2.36
CA MET A 490 -14.93 21.70 3.42
C MET A 490 -13.65 22.50 3.11
N PHE A 491 -13.15 22.42 1.88
CA PHE A 491 -11.95 23.15 1.47
C PHE A 491 -12.21 24.64 1.27
N ALA A 492 -13.36 25.01 0.70
CA ALA A 492 -13.77 26.41 0.57
C ALA A 492 -13.93 27.10 1.94
N ASP A 493 -14.50 26.40 2.94
CA ASP A 493 -14.76 27.00 4.25
C ASP A 493 -13.53 27.03 5.18
N LYS A 494 -12.61 26.06 5.04
CA LYS A 494 -11.52 25.85 6.02
C LYS A 494 -10.12 25.92 5.43
N GLY A 495 -10.00 26.11 4.13
CA GLY A 495 -8.76 25.95 3.38
C GLY A 495 -8.22 24.52 3.42
N TYR A 496 -7.10 24.32 2.72
CA TYR A 496 -6.45 23.03 2.69
C TYR A 496 -6.00 22.62 4.10
N GLU A 497 -5.30 23.46 4.87
CA GLU A 497 -4.77 23.07 6.17
C GLU A 497 -5.86 22.75 7.21
N GLY A 498 -6.89 23.60 7.32
CA GLY A 498 -7.99 23.42 8.26
C GLY A 498 -8.97 22.28 7.93
N ALA A 499 -8.92 21.75 6.70
CA ALA A 499 -9.78 20.65 6.28
C ALA A 499 -9.42 19.32 6.99
N SER A 500 -10.43 18.52 7.36
CA SER A 500 -10.23 17.22 8.02
C SER A 500 -11.01 16.12 7.33
N VAL A 501 -10.29 15.19 6.70
CA VAL A 501 -10.86 13.98 6.06
C VAL A 501 -11.68 13.15 7.06
N ALA A 502 -11.26 13.12 8.33
CA ALA A 502 -12.01 12.44 9.37
C ALA A 502 -13.34 13.16 9.69
N ALA A 503 -13.34 14.50 9.71
CA ALA A 503 -14.56 15.28 9.87
C ALA A 503 -15.50 15.16 8.66
N LEU A 504 -14.95 15.13 7.44
CA LEU A 504 -15.69 14.87 6.20
C LEU A 504 -16.40 13.51 6.26
N ASN A 505 -15.71 12.44 6.63
CA ASN A 505 -16.34 11.12 6.77
C ASN A 505 -17.44 11.12 7.84
N ARG A 506 -17.26 11.84 8.96
CA ARG A 506 -18.31 11.99 9.99
C ARG A 506 -19.52 12.74 9.46
N LYS A 507 -19.33 13.88 8.78
CA LYS A 507 -20.39 14.70 8.19
C LYS A 507 -21.21 13.91 7.16
N LEU A 508 -20.54 13.06 6.39
CA LEU A 508 -21.17 12.20 5.39
C LEU A 508 -21.85 10.96 5.98
N GLY A 509 -21.75 10.71 7.30
CA GLY A 509 -22.30 9.51 7.94
C GLY A 509 -21.65 8.21 7.44
N VAL A 510 -20.48 8.31 6.80
CA VAL A 510 -19.79 7.20 6.17
C VAL A 510 -18.64 6.68 7.03
N SER A 511 -18.10 5.52 6.64
CA SER A 511 -16.91 4.97 7.29
C SER A 511 -15.78 5.99 7.35
N HIS A 512 -15.10 6.09 8.49
CA HIS A 512 -13.93 6.96 8.72
C HIS A 512 -12.77 6.77 7.72
N ASN A 513 -12.84 5.74 6.87
CA ASN A 513 -11.83 5.38 5.90
C ASN A 513 -12.34 5.47 4.44
N LEU A 514 -13.61 5.84 4.19
CA LEU A 514 -14.19 5.85 2.84
C LEU A 514 -13.41 6.80 1.91
N VAL A 515 -13.22 8.04 2.35
CA VAL A 515 -12.47 9.04 1.57
C VAL A 515 -11.04 8.59 1.30
N HIS A 516 -10.33 8.05 2.30
CA HIS A 516 -8.95 7.57 2.11
C HIS A 516 -8.90 6.34 1.19
N GLN A 517 -9.93 5.51 1.15
CA GLN A 517 -9.99 4.38 0.21
C GLN A 517 -10.23 4.82 -1.22
N ARG A 518 -11.07 5.83 -1.43
CA ARG A 518 -11.43 6.32 -2.77
C ARG A 518 -10.35 7.22 -3.36
N PHE A 519 -9.82 8.14 -2.57
CA PHE A 519 -8.93 9.20 -3.06
C PHE A 519 -7.48 9.01 -2.58
N GLY A 520 -7.20 8.11 -1.63
CA GLY A 520 -5.85 7.81 -1.19
C GLY A 520 -5.30 8.77 -0.13
N SER A 521 -5.28 10.07 -0.39
CA SER A 521 -4.80 11.10 0.55
C SER A 521 -5.72 12.33 0.58
N LYS A 522 -5.52 13.23 1.55
CA LYS A 522 -6.22 14.53 1.62
C LYS A 522 -5.87 15.42 0.42
N GLU A 523 -4.62 15.38 0.00
CA GLU A 523 -4.10 16.07 -1.19
C GLU A 523 -4.74 15.55 -2.47
N MET A 524 -4.82 14.22 -2.66
CA MET A 524 -5.48 13.63 -3.81
C MET A 524 -7.00 13.84 -3.81
N LEU A 525 -7.63 13.90 -2.63
CA LEU A 525 -9.02 14.34 -2.51
C LEU A 525 -9.16 15.80 -2.97
N TRP A 526 -8.23 16.68 -2.58
CA TRP A 526 -8.23 18.08 -3.00
C TRP A 526 -8.12 18.19 -4.53
N TYR A 527 -7.14 17.53 -5.17
CA TYR A 527 -7.02 17.52 -6.62
C TYR A 527 -8.29 17.00 -7.31
N ALA A 528 -8.81 15.85 -6.87
CA ALA A 528 -10.06 15.31 -7.42
C ALA A 528 -11.28 16.24 -7.20
N THR A 529 -11.28 17.03 -6.14
CA THR A 529 -12.33 18.02 -5.85
C THR A 529 -12.23 19.22 -6.79
N VAL A 530 -11.01 19.72 -7.02
CA VAL A 530 -10.73 20.81 -7.97
C VAL A 530 -11.05 20.36 -9.38
N ASP A 531 -10.54 19.22 -9.83
CA ASP A 531 -10.77 18.72 -11.19
C ASP A 531 -12.27 18.52 -11.47
N TRP A 532 -13.03 18.03 -10.49
CA TRP A 532 -14.48 17.87 -10.61
C TRP A 532 -15.24 19.20 -10.59
N ALA A 533 -14.87 20.13 -9.71
CA ALA A 533 -15.57 21.40 -9.58
C ALA A 533 -15.29 22.35 -10.75
N PHE A 534 -14.02 22.44 -11.17
CA PHE A 534 -13.61 23.28 -12.28
C PHE A 534 -13.90 22.66 -13.64
N GLY A 535 -13.95 21.33 -13.75
CA GLY A 535 -14.46 20.67 -14.95
C GLY A 535 -15.92 21.02 -15.24
N ASP A 536 -16.79 21.05 -14.21
CA ASP A 536 -18.19 21.51 -14.36
C ASP A 536 -18.26 23.03 -14.64
N LEU A 537 -17.40 23.83 -14.03
CA LEU A 537 -17.30 25.27 -14.33
C LEU A 537 -16.94 25.50 -15.81
N ALA A 538 -15.86 24.87 -16.29
CA ALA A 538 -15.41 24.99 -17.68
C ALA A 538 -16.50 24.53 -18.66
N ALA A 539 -17.18 23.41 -18.37
CA ALA A 539 -18.27 22.91 -19.22
C ALA A 539 -19.45 23.89 -19.35
N ARG A 540 -19.66 24.78 -18.36
CA ARG A 540 -20.73 25.80 -18.39
C ARG A 540 -20.30 27.13 -18.99
N LEU A 541 -19.00 27.40 -19.08
CA LEU A 541 -18.43 28.66 -19.59
C LEU A 541 -17.92 28.54 -21.02
N LEU A 542 -17.28 27.42 -21.38
CA LEU A 542 -16.69 27.22 -22.71
C LEU A 542 -17.69 27.42 -23.87
N PRO A 543 -18.96 26.96 -23.79
CA PRO A 543 -19.92 27.16 -24.89
C PRO A 543 -20.15 28.64 -25.27
N GLU A 544 -20.09 29.56 -24.31
CA GLU A 544 -20.25 31.00 -24.57
C GLU A 544 -19.03 31.64 -25.25
N LEU A 545 -17.84 30.99 -25.15
CA LEU A 545 -16.61 31.49 -25.78
C LEU A 545 -16.60 31.26 -27.29
N ASP A 546 -17.31 30.22 -27.75
CA ASP A 546 -17.39 29.83 -29.16
C ASP A 546 -18.61 30.46 -29.87
N ASP A 547 -19.59 30.97 -29.10
CA ASP A 547 -20.80 31.58 -29.62
C ASP A 547 -20.60 33.08 -29.91
N VAL A 548 -20.52 33.43 -31.20
CA VAL A 548 -20.37 34.81 -31.70
C VAL A 548 -21.70 35.45 -32.11
N GLU A 549 -22.84 34.83 -31.82
CA GLU A 549 -24.16 35.36 -32.18
C GLU A 549 -24.38 36.76 -31.57
N GLY A 550 -24.86 37.72 -32.35
CA GLY A 550 -25.02 39.11 -31.89
C GLY A 550 -23.73 39.97 -31.87
N GLY A 551 -22.59 39.42 -32.30
CA GLY A 551 -21.33 40.15 -32.51
C GLY A 551 -20.35 40.10 -31.31
N PRO A 552 -19.09 40.54 -31.49
CA PRO A 552 -18.02 40.33 -30.49
C PRO A 552 -18.27 41.00 -29.13
N LEU A 553 -18.94 42.16 -29.12
CA LEU A 553 -19.23 42.88 -27.89
C LEU A 553 -20.34 42.20 -27.07
N GLU A 554 -21.38 41.72 -27.74
CA GLU A 554 -22.46 40.98 -27.12
C GLU A 554 -22.00 39.59 -26.66
N GLN A 555 -21.11 38.95 -27.42
CA GLN A 555 -20.39 37.75 -26.97
C GLN A 555 -19.65 38.02 -25.64
N MET A 556 -18.88 39.12 -25.53
CA MET A 556 -18.19 39.46 -24.29
C MET A 556 -19.16 39.75 -23.13
N ARG A 557 -20.30 40.38 -23.41
CA ARG A 557 -21.38 40.61 -22.44
C ARG A 557 -21.93 39.30 -21.89
N ARG A 558 -22.24 38.33 -22.77
CA ARG A 558 -22.72 37.00 -22.39
C ARG A 558 -21.70 36.22 -21.58
N ILE A 559 -20.42 36.28 -21.95
CA ILE A 559 -19.33 35.63 -21.21
C ILE A 559 -19.24 36.15 -19.77
N ILE A 560 -19.23 37.47 -19.57
CA ILE A 560 -19.16 38.07 -18.22
C ILE A 560 -20.42 37.70 -17.42
N ARG A 561 -21.60 37.83 -18.03
CA ARG A 561 -22.88 37.49 -17.40
C ARG A 561 -22.93 36.03 -16.96
N ARG A 562 -22.56 35.11 -17.86
CA ARG A 562 -22.52 33.67 -17.58
C ARG A 562 -21.52 33.34 -16.48
N PHE A 563 -20.34 33.98 -16.49
CA PHE A 563 -19.34 33.82 -15.44
C PHE A 563 -19.92 34.15 -14.06
N VAL A 564 -20.63 35.28 -13.94
CA VAL A 564 -21.24 35.72 -12.68
C VAL A 564 -22.32 34.72 -12.22
N ILE A 565 -23.23 34.33 -13.12
CA ILE A 565 -24.32 33.40 -12.82
C ILE A 565 -23.78 32.04 -12.34
N VAL A 566 -22.81 31.46 -13.05
CA VAL A 566 -22.28 30.13 -12.68
C VAL A 566 -21.57 30.17 -11.32
N HIS A 567 -20.92 31.28 -10.96
CA HIS A 567 -20.32 31.44 -9.63
C HIS A 567 -21.35 31.71 -8.53
N ALA A 568 -22.49 32.33 -8.85
CA ALA A 568 -23.62 32.44 -7.93
C ALA A 568 -24.28 31.09 -7.66
N GLU A 569 -24.40 30.22 -8.67
CA GLU A 569 -24.90 28.85 -8.52
C GLU A 569 -23.97 27.97 -7.68
N ARG A 570 -22.66 28.26 -7.69
CA ARG A 570 -21.63 27.43 -7.06
C ARG A 570 -20.51 28.23 -6.36
N PRO A 571 -20.84 29.02 -5.33
CA PRO A 571 -19.92 29.98 -4.71
C PRO A 571 -18.75 29.33 -3.97
N GLU A 572 -18.81 28.02 -3.69
CA GLU A 572 -17.66 27.27 -3.16
C GLU A 572 -16.45 27.30 -4.09
N VAL A 573 -16.65 27.39 -5.41
CA VAL A 573 -15.54 27.37 -6.39
C VAL A 573 -14.69 28.62 -6.24
N LEU A 574 -15.32 29.81 -6.24
CA LEU A 574 -14.61 31.07 -6.08
C LEU A 574 -13.92 31.16 -4.71
N ARG A 575 -14.60 30.76 -3.64
CA ARG A 575 -13.99 30.72 -2.29
C ARG A 575 -12.76 29.83 -2.23
N LEU A 576 -12.78 28.68 -2.92
CA LEU A 576 -11.61 27.81 -3.00
C LEU A 576 -10.44 28.49 -3.74
N ILE A 577 -10.71 29.16 -4.86
CA ILE A 577 -9.69 29.95 -5.60
C ILE A 577 -9.10 31.02 -4.69
N THR A 578 -9.95 31.81 -4.03
CA THR A 578 -9.50 32.89 -3.16
C THR A 578 -8.65 32.38 -2.01
N VAL A 579 -9.04 31.27 -1.35
CA VAL A 579 -8.28 30.71 -0.24
C VAL A 579 -6.93 30.12 -0.69
N GLU A 580 -6.89 29.43 -1.83
CA GLU A 580 -5.64 28.85 -2.33
C GLU A 580 -4.72 29.90 -2.97
N GLY A 581 -5.29 30.98 -3.54
CA GLY A 581 -4.56 32.07 -4.21
C GLY A 581 -3.85 33.04 -3.27
N ILE A 582 -4.05 32.96 -1.95
CA ILE A 582 -3.38 33.82 -0.95
C ILE A 582 -1.90 33.46 -0.78
N ALA A 583 -1.53 32.20 -1.01
CA ALA A 583 -0.19 31.69 -0.75
C ALA A 583 0.35 30.88 -1.95
N ASP A 584 1.63 31.06 -2.24
CA ASP A 584 2.31 30.28 -3.26
C ASP A 584 2.41 28.81 -2.84
N SER A 585 1.89 27.91 -3.67
CA SER A 585 1.81 26.49 -3.33
C SER A 585 1.68 25.57 -4.56
N PRO A 586 2.14 24.31 -4.46
CA PRO A 586 1.96 23.30 -5.52
C PRO A 586 0.49 22.98 -5.85
N ARG A 587 -0.45 23.39 -5.00
CA ARG A 587 -1.88 23.25 -5.24
C ARG A 587 -2.40 24.42 -6.09
N LEU A 588 -1.90 25.63 -5.84
CA LEU A 588 -2.16 26.78 -6.69
C LEU A 588 -1.60 26.53 -8.10
N ASP A 589 -0.38 25.97 -8.23
CA ASP A 589 0.19 25.57 -9.52
C ASP A 589 -0.76 24.64 -10.28
N HIS A 590 -1.25 23.58 -9.63
CA HIS A 590 -2.20 22.64 -10.24
C HIS A 590 -3.49 23.32 -10.69
N LEU A 591 -4.12 24.12 -9.81
CA LEU A 591 -5.35 24.84 -10.10
C LEU A 591 -5.16 25.84 -11.25
N TYR A 592 -4.05 26.56 -11.26
CA TYR A 592 -3.74 27.54 -12.29
C TYR A 592 -3.47 26.88 -13.63
N GLU A 593 -2.51 25.96 -13.69
CA GLU A 593 -2.07 25.31 -14.93
C GLU A 593 -3.19 24.50 -15.60
N HIS A 594 -4.00 23.77 -14.82
CA HIS A 594 -4.97 22.84 -15.38
C HIS A 594 -6.36 23.45 -15.61
N HIS A 595 -6.71 24.53 -14.91
CA HIS A 595 -8.08 25.05 -14.93
C HIS A 595 -8.20 26.56 -15.18
N VAL A 596 -7.35 27.40 -14.59
CA VAL A 596 -7.46 28.86 -14.76
C VAL A 596 -6.77 29.34 -16.04
N ALA A 597 -5.53 28.92 -16.29
CA ALA A 597 -4.76 29.34 -17.46
C ALA A 597 -5.45 28.96 -18.79
N PRO A 598 -6.04 27.75 -18.96
CA PRO A 598 -6.77 27.41 -20.18
C PRO A 598 -7.98 28.32 -20.43
N LEU A 599 -8.73 28.67 -19.38
CA LEU A 599 -9.88 29.57 -19.50
C LEU A 599 -9.45 31.01 -19.83
N LEU A 600 -8.38 31.51 -19.20
CA LEU A 600 -7.83 32.83 -19.52
C LEU A 600 -7.27 32.89 -20.94
N ALA A 601 -6.60 31.83 -21.39
CA ALA A 601 -6.11 31.72 -22.76
C ALA A 601 -7.28 31.74 -23.77
N ALA A 602 -8.36 31.01 -23.50
CA ALA A 602 -9.54 31.00 -24.34
C ALA A 602 -10.26 32.37 -24.41
N LEU A 603 -10.23 33.15 -23.31
CA LEU A 603 -10.76 34.51 -23.26
C LEU A 603 -9.92 35.56 -24.03
N THR A 604 -8.66 35.24 -24.33
CA THR A 604 -7.73 36.22 -24.90
C THR A 604 -8.13 36.61 -26.32
N ALA A 605 -8.57 35.66 -27.15
CA ALA A 605 -8.89 35.93 -28.55
C ALA A 605 -10.15 36.81 -28.74
N PRO A 606 -11.30 36.58 -28.06
CA PRO A 606 -12.44 37.50 -28.11
C PRO A 606 -12.11 38.90 -27.57
N LEU A 607 -11.32 38.98 -26.50
CA LEU A 607 -10.92 40.26 -25.91
C LEU A 607 -9.99 41.05 -26.84
N GLN A 608 -8.99 40.39 -27.44
CA GLN A 608 -8.04 41.03 -28.33
C GLN A 608 -8.71 41.55 -29.60
N ARG A 609 -9.66 40.79 -30.18
CA ARG A 609 -10.46 41.26 -31.33
C ARG A 609 -11.16 42.60 -31.05
N LEU A 610 -11.82 42.74 -29.91
CA LEU A 610 -12.49 43.98 -29.52
C LEU A 610 -11.53 45.17 -29.31
N ILE A 611 -10.30 44.89 -28.87
CA ILE A 611 -9.25 45.90 -28.71
C ILE A 611 -8.71 46.32 -30.09
N ASP A 612 -8.41 45.35 -30.95
CA ASP A 612 -7.86 45.57 -32.29
C ASP A 612 -8.85 46.32 -33.20
N GLU A 613 -10.15 46.03 -33.05
CA GLU A 613 -11.25 46.73 -33.73
C GLU A 613 -11.55 48.12 -33.14
N GLY A 614 -10.86 48.53 -32.07
CA GLY A 614 -11.07 49.83 -31.41
C GLY A 614 -12.42 49.95 -30.71
N VAL A 615 -13.10 48.84 -30.43
CA VAL A 615 -14.41 48.84 -29.76
C VAL A 615 -14.24 49.09 -28.25
N ILE A 616 -13.20 48.52 -27.63
CA ILE A 616 -12.92 48.67 -26.19
C ILE A 616 -11.46 49.06 -25.94
N ALA A 617 -11.20 49.76 -24.83
CA ALA A 617 -9.84 50.17 -24.49
C ALA A 617 -9.00 48.96 -24.03
N PRO A 618 -7.67 48.96 -24.28
CA PRO A 618 -6.78 47.92 -23.77
C PRO A 618 -6.88 47.77 -22.24
N ILE A 619 -7.03 46.54 -21.77
CA ILE A 619 -7.07 46.20 -20.35
C ILE A 619 -6.14 45.01 -20.06
N PRO A 620 -5.25 45.10 -19.05
CA PRO A 620 -4.45 43.94 -18.65
C PRO A 620 -5.35 42.79 -18.20
N VAL A 621 -5.12 41.59 -18.73
CA VAL A 621 -5.88 40.37 -18.40
C VAL A 621 -5.94 40.12 -16.89
N ARG A 622 -4.88 40.46 -16.16
CA ARG A 622 -4.84 40.41 -14.68
C ARG A 622 -5.91 41.30 -14.05
N THR A 623 -5.99 42.55 -14.49
CA THR A 623 -6.96 43.53 -13.99
C THR A 623 -8.38 43.07 -14.30
N LEU A 624 -8.64 42.64 -15.54
CA LEU A 624 -9.94 42.12 -15.95
C LEU A 624 -10.33 40.86 -15.16
N HIS A 625 -9.40 39.93 -14.98
CA HIS A 625 -9.62 38.72 -14.20
C HIS A 625 -10.02 39.03 -12.75
N PHE A 626 -9.30 39.91 -12.05
CA PHE A 626 -9.65 40.23 -10.67
C PHE A 626 -10.92 41.08 -10.57
N LEU A 627 -11.19 41.95 -11.54
CA LEU A 627 -12.44 42.72 -11.60
C LEU A 627 -13.67 41.81 -11.77
N VAL A 628 -13.59 40.81 -12.64
CA VAL A 628 -14.70 39.88 -12.91
C VAL A 628 -14.74 38.74 -11.89
N ALA A 629 -13.64 37.99 -11.73
CA ALA A 629 -13.62 36.81 -10.88
C ALA A 629 -13.77 37.13 -9.40
N HIS A 630 -13.15 38.21 -8.93
CA HIS A 630 -13.16 38.55 -7.50
C HIS A 630 -14.01 39.79 -7.19
N GLY A 631 -14.18 40.73 -8.12
CA GLY A 631 -15.08 41.88 -7.96
C GLY A 631 -16.53 41.50 -8.19
N ALA A 632 -16.87 41.06 -9.41
CA ALA A 632 -18.25 40.80 -9.79
C ALA A 632 -18.89 39.62 -9.04
N ALA A 633 -18.15 38.55 -8.78
CA ALA A 633 -18.68 37.37 -8.10
C ALA A 633 -18.52 37.40 -6.57
N ALA A 634 -17.88 38.44 -5.99
CA ALA A 634 -17.68 38.58 -4.54
C ALA A 634 -18.96 38.44 -3.70
N PRO A 635 -20.09 39.09 -4.05
CA PRO A 635 -21.30 39.04 -3.23
C PRO A 635 -21.78 37.61 -2.90
N PHE A 636 -21.59 36.68 -3.84
CA PHE A 636 -22.00 35.27 -3.70
C PHE A 636 -21.00 34.45 -2.87
N SER A 637 -19.72 34.82 -2.89
CA SER A 637 -18.68 34.22 -2.05
C SER A 637 -18.67 34.74 -0.60
N MET A 638 -19.26 35.91 -0.37
CA MET A 638 -19.33 36.57 0.94
C MET A 638 -20.78 36.93 1.33
N PRO A 639 -21.71 35.96 1.36
CA PRO A 639 -23.15 36.24 1.48
C PRO A 639 -23.54 36.91 2.81
N ALA A 640 -22.76 36.69 3.87
CA ALA A 640 -23.00 37.35 5.16
C ALA A 640 -22.66 38.85 5.12
N LEU A 641 -21.66 39.25 4.34
CA LEU A 641 -21.30 40.65 4.15
C LEU A 641 -22.26 41.32 3.15
N ALA A 642 -22.57 40.65 2.05
CA ALA A 642 -23.49 41.17 1.03
C ALA A 642 -24.88 41.53 1.62
N ARG A 643 -25.46 40.66 2.46
CA ARG A 643 -26.73 40.94 3.17
C ARG A 643 -26.71 42.13 4.13
N ARG A 644 -25.52 42.65 4.49
CA ARG A 644 -25.38 43.84 5.33
C ARG A 644 -25.16 45.12 4.53
N ILE A 645 -24.69 44.99 3.29
CA ILE A 645 -24.41 46.12 2.40
C ILE A 645 -25.68 46.57 1.68
N GLY A 646 -26.61 45.67 1.38
CA GLY A 646 -27.86 46.00 0.69
C GLY A 646 -29.06 45.18 1.18
N PRO A 647 -30.28 45.65 0.89
CA PRO A 647 -31.52 44.92 1.18
C PRO A 647 -31.67 43.70 0.25
N GLY A 648 -32.39 42.68 0.73
CA GLY A 648 -32.72 41.49 -0.07
C GLY A 648 -31.73 40.32 0.07
N ASP A 649 -32.09 39.18 -0.52
CA ASP A 649 -31.18 38.02 -0.62
C ASP A 649 -30.32 38.16 -1.88
N PRO A 650 -29.01 38.40 -1.76
CA PRO A 650 -28.12 38.53 -2.92
C PRO A 650 -28.01 37.24 -3.73
N ALA A 651 -28.50 36.10 -3.23
CA ALA A 651 -28.52 34.83 -3.96
C ALA A 651 -29.85 34.54 -4.68
N SER A 652 -30.82 35.47 -4.67
CA SER A 652 -32.06 35.29 -5.42
C SER A 652 -31.80 35.29 -6.93
N ALA A 653 -32.56 34.50 -7.70
CA ALA A 653 -32.33 34.40 -9.15
C ALA A 653 -32.47 35.76 -9.86
N GLU A 654 -33.39 36.60 -9.39
CA GLU A 654 -33.61 37.96 -9.88
C GLU A 654 -32.42 38.87 -9.56
N ALA A 655 -31.95 38.90 -8.31
CA ALA A 655 -30.81 39.70 -7.90
C ALA A 655 -29.50 39.23 -8.58
N VAL A 656 -29.33 37.92 -8.80
CA VAL A 656 -28.19 37.36 -9.53
C VAL A 656 -28.20 37.79 -10.99
N ALA A 657 -29.36 37.73 -11.65
CA ALA A 657 -29.50 38.14 -13.05
C ALA A 657 -29.28 39.65 -13.21
N GLU A 658 -29.93 40.46 -12.37
CA GLU A 658 -29.75 41.92 -12.34
C GLU A 658 -28.29 42.30 -12.09
N HIS A 659 -27.66 41.70 -11.08
CA HIS A 659 -26.25 41.96 -10.78
C HIS A 659 -25.32 41.55 -11.92
N ALA A 660 -25.57 40.40 -12.56
CA ALA A 660 -24.79 39.94 -13.71
C ALA A 660 -24.91 40.90 -14.91
N ASP A 661 -26.11 41.42 -15.16
CA ASP A 661 -26.37 42.38 -16.23
C ASP A 661 -25.73 43.75 -15.95
N VAL A 662 -25.92 44.29 -14.74
CA VAL A 662 -25.31 45.55 -14.31
C VAL A 662 -23.79 45.50 -14.36
N VAL A 663 -23.16 44.41 -13.89
CA VAL A 663 -21.71 44.25 -13.96
C VAL A 663 -21.22 44.21 -15.40
N ALA A 664 -21.86 43.40 -16.25
CA ALA A 664 -21.44 43.25 -17.63
C ALA A 664 -21.52 44.60 -18.37
N ASP A 665 -22.61 45.35 -18.18
CA ASP A 665 -22.78 46.67 -18.76
C ASP A 665 -21.79 47.69 -18.21
N LEU A 666 -21.55 47.70 -16.90
CA LEU A 666 -20.63 48.64 -16.26
C LEU A 666 -19.20 48.45 -16.77
N ILE A 667 -18.73 47.19 -16.83
CA ILE A 667 -17.39 46.86 -17.30
C ILE A 667 -17.24 47.24 -18.78
N LEU A 668 -18.18 46.84 -19.63
CA LEU A 668 -18.09 47.10 -21.07
C LEU A 668 -18.26 48.59 -21.40
N SER A 669 -19.21 49.28 -20.79
CA SER A 669 -19.42 50.72 -20.99
C SER A 669 -18.22 51.54 -20.48
N GLY A 670 -17.61 51.13 -19.36
CA GLY A 670 -16.38 51.73 -18.85
C GLY A 670 -15.20 51.55 -19.81
N LEU A 671 -15.07 50.39 -20.44
CA LEU A 671 -14.02 50.15 -21.43
C LEU A 671 -14.26 50.89 -22.76
N ARG A 672 -15.52 51.02 -23.19
CA ARG A 672 -15.90 51.77 -24.40
C ARG A 672 -15.69 53.28 -24.26
N SER A 673 -16.13 53.85 -23.13
CA SER A 673 -15.99 55.29 -22.88
C SER A 673 -14.52 55.74 -22.84
N ARG A 674 -13.62 54.88 -22.37
CA ARG A 674 -12.16 55.12 -22.44
C ARG A 674 -11.63 55.11 -23.86
N THR A 675 -12.16 54.28 -24.76
CA THR A 675 -11.81 54.31 -26.19
C THR A 675 -12.30 55.61 -26.83
N GLU A 676 -13.54 56.01 -26.57
CA GLU A 676 -14.08 57.26 -27.12
C GLU A 676 -13.35 58.51 -26.58
N ALA A 677 -12.92 58.49 -25.32
CA ALA A 677 -12.07 59.54 -24.76
C ALA A 677 -10.68 59.57 -25.41
N ALA A 678 -10.09 58.41 -25.71
CA ALA A 678 -8.81 58.30 -26.41
C ALA A 678 -8.89 58.66 -27.91
N HIS A 679 -10.06 58.56 -28.54
CA HIS A 679 -10.31 59.05 -29.91
C HIS A 679 -10.65 60.55 -29.96
N ARG A 680 -11.12 61.14 -28.85
CA ARG A 680 -11.44 62.57 -28.72
C ARG A 680 -10.27 63.44 -28.26
N ALA A 681 -9.25 62.84 -27.64
CA ALA A 681 -7.99 63.46 -27.23
C ALA A 681 -6.91 63.21 -28.29
#